data_AF-A0A9Q8UWF2-F1
#
_entry.id   AF-A0A9Q8UWF2-F1
#
_cell.length_a   1.000
_cell.length_b   1.000
_cell.length_c   1.000
_cell.angle_alpha   90.00
_cell.angle_beta   90.00
_cell.angle_gamma   90.00
#
_symmetry.space_group_name_H-M   'P 1'
#
loop_
_entity.id
_entity.type
_entity.pdbx_description
1 polymer ?
#
loop_
_entity_poly.entity_id
_entity_poly.type
_entity_poly.pdbx_seq_one_letter_code
_entity_poly.pdbx_strand_id
1 'polypeptide(L)'
;MNLVKRSSLSYHPYLLTKLNLQRRRGFTILFCLTATFTSPNYQWSKRHTTDTDSPLFAITDNMAGGDGHRRAPLRWTYDMRLTLHILTLKRDMPWSVRTEIFDTIHAEHIEACGVTRPIRQRSLQAQCAATEKRKCKDWKKILASHQTPQQLVKVRELTAQVETIAASAITTPGECAVGPSAGERKSEAREASTDAPVSRRQTSQSKRAITPTPARGLADLNVRPTCHYRHGRLTTPTPSDEVPLSERTPIAFWDPKLTPQTAEKRTCPPKRQQTAITAGSFELSDDEIVVGDIRPKRRRVVISQPPLLRKSEVNLGGADIVRLGASTIMQPLTPPLTPRRNARKYLPKSPYHRPEDVTLGSAALQLTEREHAITREPMIPVTKEKAHPPMPALCYRYWPAEPNQLRNRETGFLARKFARCVPMYQPPPQAENVDWVDIWDHINRNEIPTPFVSVSTAFWWIIRLALKDVKQGIRNGMISIIDTTRMDRLSIFHAPPYHAQTKKKYVYPDGAQRYPGTHEYLVWREISGDAIIKTLKVSDILRFATINPIIGEALSFDLLPQRGAFETRILSELRARNVQLNSAIISGMARLAALLGLGLSDTDKLSNIVSDIIQGWAIQLQPLTSPEWAKYATTFAIQLCQSTGGELSLHHQEAKLGFLDGVRWGSSKHWNTRHSAERMRLMQKQARMIGVDDPVKILTDELDAAKVQLRMLGRQQARLLRGSSGHENGRRDVHEDNGDDGDQEIMYEDMED
;
A
#
# COMPACT_ATOMS: atom_id res chain seq x y z
N MET A 1 -20.26 25.95 51.48
CA MET A 1 -20.10 25.87 52.95
C MET A 1 -20.26 24.42 53.36
N ASN A 2 -19.19 23.85 53.93
CA ASN A 2 -19.10 22.73 54.89
C ASN A 2 -19.79 21.38 54.58
N LEU A 3 -19.24 20.21 54.89
CA LEU A 3 -17.90 19.68 55.18
C LEU A 3 -18.15 18.15 55.30
N VAL A 4 -17.24 17.34 54.76
CA VAL A 4 -16.82 15.99 55.21
C VAL A 4 -17.89 14.97 55.66
N LYS A 5 -17.88 13.80 54.99
CA LYS A 5 -17.98 12.49 55.67
C LYS A 5 -17.25 11.40 54.88
N ARG A 6 -16.24 10.81 55.53
CA ARG A 6 -15.58 9.55 55.17
C ARG A 6 -16.52 8.38 55.46
N SER A 7 -16.47 7.33 54.65
CA SER A 7 -16.93 5.99 55.02
C SER A 7 -16.07 4.94 54.31
N SER A 8 -15.24 4.27 55.10
CA SER A 8 -14.54 3.04 54.79
C SER A 8 -15.52 1.86 54.77
N LEU A 9 -15.40 0.96 53.81
CA LEU A 9 -15.92 -0.41 53.91
C LEU A 9 -14.94 -1.37 53.23
N SER A 10 -14.32 -2.18 54.08
CA SER A 10 -13.54 -3.38 53.80
C SER A 10 -14.47 -4.53 53.40
N TYR A 11 -14.04 -5.38 52.47
CA TYR A 11 -14.58 -6.72 52.29
C TYR A 11 -13.43 -7.71 52.12
N HIS A 12 -13.42 -8.71 52.99
CA HIS A 12 -12.54 -9.88 52.98
C HIS A 12 -13.08 -10.95 52.00
N PRO A 13 -12.22 -11.85 51.46
CA PRO A 13 -12.59 -12.83 50.46
C PRO A 13 -12.95 -14.20 51.07
N TYR A 14 -13.90 -14.91 50.44
CA TYR A 14 -14.17 -16.32 50.72
C TYR A 14 -13.46 -17.24 49.73
N LEU A 15 -12.75 -18.19 50.31
CA LEU A 15 -12.14 -19.38 49.71
C LEU A 15 -13.18 -20.32 49.09
N LEU A 16 -12.84 -20.94 47.97
CA LEU A 16 -13.34 -22.26 47.59
C LEU A 16 -12.20 -23.10 47.00
N THR A 17 -11.83 -24.11 47.77
CA THR A 17 -10.81 -25.13 47.51
C THR A 17 -11.45 -26.37 46.87
N LYS A 18 -10.60 -27.19 46.22
CA LYS A 18 -10.79 -28.56 45.66
C LYS A 18 -11.12 -28.57 44.15
N LEU A 19 -10.45 -29.34 43.28
CA LEU A 19 -9.81 -30.65 43.44
C LEU A 19 -8.62 -30.84 42.48
N ASN A 20 -7.55 -31.42 43.02
CA ASN A 20 -6.48 -32.11 42.30
C ASN A 20 -7.03 -33.38 41.64
N LEU A 21 -6.67 -33.64 40.38
CA LEU A 21 -6.57 -35.02 39.89
C LEU A 21 -5.37 -35.16 38.95
N GLN A 22 -4.39 -35.93 39.42
CA GLN A 22 -3.26 -36.44 38.66
C GLN A 22 -3.72 -37.20 37.41
N ARG A 23 -3.04 -37.01 36.28
CA ARG A 23 -2.76 -38.09 35.33
C ARG A 23 -1.38 -37.91 34.71
N ARG A 24 -0.45 -38.75 35.18
CA ARG A 24 0.79 -39.12 34.49
C ARG A 24 0.43 -39.93 33.24
N ARG A 25 0.96 -39.55 32.08
CA ARG A 25 1.41 -40.49 31.03
C ARG A 25 2.58 -39.84 30.29
N GLY A 26 3.72 -40.50 30.33
CA GLY A 26 4.88 -40.18 29.49
C GLY A 26 4.72 -40.77 28.10
N PHE A 27 5.33 -40.11 27.12
CA PHE A 27 5.77 -40.61 25.82
C PHE A 27 6.82 -39.59 25.36
N THR A 28 8.11 -39.90 25.52
CA THR A 28 9.02 -40.40 24.47
C THR A 28 9.02 -39.53 23.22
N ILE A 29 10.18 -38.90 23.06
CA ILE A 29 10.63 -37.98 22.02
C ILE A 29 10.61 -38.67 20.65
N LEU A 30 10.04 -38.01 19.64
CA LEU A 30 10.29 -38.32 18.24
C LEU A 30 10.79 -37.03 17.56
N PHE A 31 12.07 -37.05 17.18
CA PHE A 31 12.70 -36.06 16.33
C PHE A 31 11.98 -36.01 14.97
N CYS A 32 11.57 -34.81 14.54
CA CYS A 32 11.21 -34.57 13.14
C CYS A 32 12.21 -33.59 12.53
N LEU A 33 12.98 -34.13 11.59
CA LEU A 33 13.95 -33.48 10.72
C LEU A 33 13.34 -32.27 10.00
N THR A 34 14.05 -31.15 10.09
CA THR A 34 13.86 -29.97 9.24
C THR A 34 14.24 -30.30 7.80
N ALA A 35 13.25 -30.41 6.92
CA ALA A 35 13.46 -30.44 5.48
C ALA A 35 13.82 -29.03 4.97
N THR A 36 15.08 -28.84 4.63
CA THR A 36 15.61 -27.68 3.91
C THR A 36 15.15 -27.73 2.45
N PHE A 37 14.24 -26.84 2.06
CA PHE A 37 13.93 -26.59 0.65
C PHE A 37 15.07 -25.78 0.01
N THR A 38 16.00 -26.48 -0.65
CA THR A 38 16.96 -25.86 -1.58
C THR A 38 16.26 -25.46 -2.88
N SER A 39 16.30 -24.17 -3.18
CA SER A 39 15.84 -23.58 -4.44
C SER A 39 16.75 -24.00 -5.61
N PRO A 40 16.23 -24.38 -6.79
CA PRO A 40 17.07 -24.66 -7.94
C PRO A 40 17.56 -23.36 -8.60
N ASN A 41 18.88 -23.32 -8.81
CA ASN A 41 19.59 -22.30 -9.59
C ASN A 41 19.23 -22.43 -11.08
N TYR A 42 18.63 -21.39 -11.66
CA TYR A 42 18.57 -21.21 -13.11
C TYR A 42 19.72 -20.30 -13.54
N GLN A 43 20.79 -20.90 -14.06
CA GLN A 43 21.88 -20.18 -14.73
C GLN A 43 21.47 -19.85 -16.17
N TRP A 44 21.58 -18.57 -16.53
CA TRP A 44 21.48 -18.09 -17.91
C TRP A 44 22.88 -18.08 -18.53
N SER A 45 23.12 -18.97 -19.49
CA SER A 45 24.32 -18.98 -20.33
C SER A 45 24.19 -17.88 -21.41
N LYS A 46 25.11 -16.91 -21.39
CA LYS A 46 25.36 -15.99 -22.51
C LYS A 46 26.31 -16.69 -23.49
N ARG A 47 25.87 -16.90 -24.73
CA ARG A 47 26.80 -17.12 -25.86
C ARG A 47 27.03 -15.80 -26.58
N HIS A 48 28.29 -15.43 -26.68
CA HIS A 48 28.82 -14.49 -27.64
C HIS A 48 29.04 -15.23 -28.97
N THR A 49 28.54 -14.68 -30.06
CA THR A 49 29.07 -14.92 -31.41
C THR A 49 29.16 -13.57 -32.10
N THR A 50 30.39 -13.11 -32.26
CA THR A 50 30.81 -12.17 -33.29
C THR A 50 30.81 -12.92 -34.62
N ASP A 51 30.23 -12.35 -35.67
CA ASP A 51 30.97 -12.10 -36.90
C ASP A 51 30.19 -11.26 -37.90
N THR A 52 30.97 -10.43 -38.56
CA THR A 52 30.71 -9.52 -39.67
C THR A 52 30.43 -10.28 -40.95
N ASP A 53 29.43 -9.85 -41.72
CA ASP A 53 29.61 -9.44 -43.13
C ASP A 53 28.28 -9.03 -43.77
N SER A 54 28.33 -7.96 -44.56
CA SER A 54 27.34 -7.49 -45.54
C SER A 54 28.02 -7.51 -46.92
N PRO A 55 27.38 -7.22 -48.08
CA PRO A 55 25.95 -6.95 -48.37
C PRO A 55 25.42 -7.71 -49.62
N LEU A 56 24.10 -7.67 -49.89
CA LEU A 56 23.52 -7.37 -51.24
C LEU A 56 21.98 -7.57 -51.28
N PHE A 57 21.29 -6.48 -51.65
CA PHE A 57 20.03 -6.34 -52.40
C PHE A 57 18.90 -7.39 -52.29
N ALA A 58 17.73 -6.94 -51.84
CA ALA A 58 16.49 -7.11 -52.61
C ALA A 58 15.42 -6.10 -52.16
N ILE A 59 14.92 -5.36 -53.16
CA ILE A 59 13.75 -4.50 -53.16
C ILE A 59 12.50 -5.36 -53.16
N THR A 60 11.53 -5.10 -52.27
CA THR A 60 10.10 -5.19 -52.62
C THR A 60 9.30 -4.20 -51.79
N ASP A 61 8.58 -3.36 -52.53
CA ASP A 61 7.53 -2.45 -52.11
C ASP A 61 6.26 -3.17 -51.63
N ASN A 62 5.46 -2.40 -50.88
CA ASN A 62 4.02 -2.51 -50.62
C ASN A 62 3.51 -3.59 -49.65
N MET A 63 2.95 -3.14 -48.53
CA MET A 63 1.51 -3.24 -48.23
C MET A 63 1.15 -2.29 -47.08
N ALA A 64 0.22 -1.37 -47.36
CA ALA A 64 -0.32 -0.41 -46.43
C ALA A 64 -1.23 -1.09 -45.39
N GLY A 65 -0.74 -1.17 -44.14
CA GLY A 65 -1.51 -1.57 -42.97
C GLY A 65 -1.20 -0.61 -41.83
N GLY A 66 -2.12 0.32 -41.56
CA GLY A 66 -1.94 1.39 -40.58
C GLY A 66 -2.03 0.92 -39.14
N ASP A 67 -1.04 0.17 -38.68
CA ASP A 67 -0.84 -0.07 -37.25
C ASP A 67 -0.28 1.19 -36.60
N GLY A 68 -0.99 1.69 -35.60
CA GLY A 68 -0.58 2.81 -34.76
C GLY A 68 0.59 2.45 -33.85
N HIS A 69 1.73 2.07 -34.44
CA HIS A 69 2.99 1.89 -33.75
C HIS A 69 3.29 3.18 -32.98
N ARG A 70 3.15 3.09 -31.64
CA ARG A 70 3.58 4.13 -30.73
C ARG A 70 5.07 4.34 -30.99
N ARG A 71 5.40 5.42 -31.68
CA ARG A 71 6.79 5.83 -31.94
C ARG A 71 7.58 5.75 -30.65
N ALA A 72 8.77 5.17 -30.71
CA ALA A 72 9.66 5.08 -29.58
C ALA A 72 9.86 6.50 -28.98
N PRO A 73 9.68 6.69 -27.67
CA PRO A 73 9.84 8.00 -27.06
C PRO A 73 11.30 8.44 -27.18
N LEU A 74 11.53 9.67 -27.66
CA LEU A 74 12.86 10.29 -27.76
C LEU A 74 13.61 10.16 -26.43
N ARG A 75 14.78 9.51 -26.47
CA ARG A 75 15.63 9.32 -25.29
C ARG A 75 16.50 10.55 -25.07
N TRP A 76 16.13 11.35 -24.08
CA TRP A 76 16.84 12.57 -23.70
C TRP A 76 18.19 12.28 -23.04
N THR A 77 19.27 12.77 -23.65
CA THR A 77 20.64 12.71 -23.11
C THR A 77 20.96 13.91 -22.22
N TYR A 78 22.11 13.86 -21.54
CA TYR A 78 22.64 14.99 -20.77
C TYR A 78 22.94 16.19 -21.69
N ASP A 79 23.59 15.96 -22.83
CA ASP A 79 23.97 17.01 -23.79
C ASP A 79 22.76 17.72 -24.38
N MET A 80 21.69 16.98 -24.72
CA MET A 80 20.42 17.57 -25.15
C MET A 80 19.84 18.51 -24.09
N ARG A 81 19.83 18.10 -22.82
CA ARG A 81 19.33 18.95 -21.72
C ARG A 81 20.23 20.16 -21.50
N LEU A 82 21.55 20.02 -21.70
CA LEU A 82 22.51 21.10 -21.58
C LEU A 82 22.35 22.14 -22.70
N THR A 83 22.24 21.71 -23.96
CA THR A 83 21.92 22.59 -25.11
C THR A 83 20.60 23.34 -24.86
N LEU A 84 19.58 22.63 -24.39
CA LEU A 84 18.29 23.24 -24.07
C LEU A 84 18.39 24.26 -22.92
N HIS A 85 19.25 24.02 -21.93
CA HIS A 85 19.53 25.00 -20.88
C HIS A 85 20.14 26.27 -21.47
N ILE A 86 21.18 26.15 -22.29
CA ILE A 86 21.87 27.26 -22.96
C ILE A 86 20.87 28.08 -23.80
N LEU A 87 20.04 27.40 -24.62
CA LEU A 87 19.00 28.05 -25.42
C LEU A 87 17.96 28.80 -24.56
N THR A 88 17.66 28.31 -23.34
CA THR A 88 16.74 29.04 -22.44
C THR A 88 17.35 30.27 -21.77
N LEU A 89 18.67 30.38 -21.71
CA LEU A 89 19.35 31.56 -21.18
C LEU A 89 19.29 32.74 -22.17
N LYS A 90 19.22 32.47 -23.48
CA LYS A 90 19.05 33.47 -24.55
C LYS A 90 17.59 33.92 -24.68
N ARG A 91 17.16 34.82 -23.80
CA ARG A 91 15.74 35.21 -23.63
C ARG A 91 15.12 35.87 -24.86
N ASP A 92 15.94 36.55 -25.65
CA ASP A 92 15.64 37.25 -26.90
C ASP A 92 15.36 36.30 -28.08
N MET A 93 15.89 35.08 -28.04
CA MET A 93 15.70 34.10 -29.12
C MET A 93 14.30 33.47 -29.09
N PRO A 94 13.49 33.55 -30.17
CA PRO A 94 12.16 32.95 -30.22
C PRO A 94 12.23 31.42 -30.24
N TRP A 95 11.18 30.77 -29.74
CA TRP A 95 11.15 29.31 -29.62
C TRP A 95 11.20 28.54 -30.95
N SER A 96 10.79 29.15 -32.05
CA SER A 96 10.95 28.57 -33.39
C SER A 96 12.44 28.37 -33.70
N VAL A 97 13.23 29.43 -33.59
CA VAL A 97 14.69 29.43 -33.80
C VAL A 97 15.39 28.51 -32.79
N ARG A 98 14.97 28.50 -31.52
CA ARG A 98 15.52 27.54 -30.53
C ARG A 98 15.26 26.08 -30.93
N THR A 99 14.10 25.79 -31.51
CA THR A 99 13.74 24.43 -31.94
C THR A 99 14.59 24.01 -33.12
N GLU A 100 14.76 24.90 -34.10
CA GLU A 100 15.62 24.69 -35.26
C GLU A 100 17.08 24.46 -34.85
N ILE A 101 17.66 25.34 -34.03
CA ILE A 101 19.04 25.16 -33.53
C ILE A 101 19.17 23.83 -32.76
N PHE A 102 18.17 23.48 -31.96
CA PHE A 102 18.18 22.22 -31.21
C PHE A 102 18.16 21.00 -32.14
N ASP A 103 17.28 21.01 -33.14
CA ASP A 103 17.16 19.92 -34.11
C ASP A 103 18.43 19.81 -34.97
N THR A 104 19.07 20.93 -35.33
CA THR A 104 20.35 20.93 -36.06
C THR A 104 21.49 20.35 -35.23
N ILE A 105 21.65 20.75 -33.96
CA ILE A 105 22.75 20.26 -33.11
C ILE A 105 22.61 18.75 -32.82
N HIS A 106 21.37 18.26 -32.67
CA HIS A 106 21.10 16.88 -32.24
C HIS A 106 20.51 16.01 -33.36
N ALA A 107 20.63 16.41 -34.62
CA ALA A 107 19.99 15.74 -35.77
C ALA A 107 20.29 14.24 -35.81
N GLU A 108 21.56 13.86 -35.70
CA GLU A 108 22.02 12.47 -35.72
C GLU A 108 21.39 11.63 -34.59
N HIS A 109 21.33 12.17 -33.36
CA HIS A 109 20.74 11.46 -32.22
C HIS A 109 19.20 11.35 -32.32
N ILE A 110 18.55 12.37 -32.88
CA ILE A 110 17.10 12.39 -33.13
C ILE A 110 16.75 11.35 -34.19
N GLU A 111 17.53 11.27 -35.26
CA GLU A 111 17.41 10.28 -36.32
C GLU A 111 17.65 8.86 -35.79
N ALA A 112 18.70 8.65 -34.99
CA ALA A 112 18.99 7.37 -34.34
C ALA A 112 17.87 6.91 -33.38
N CYS A 113 17.04 7.83 -32.87
CA CYS A 113 15.84 7.51 -32.09
C CYS A 113 14.60 7.18 -32.95
N GLY A 114 14.74 7.12 -34.27
CA GLY A 114 13.64 6.88 -35.21
C GLY A 114 12.69 8.08 -35.37
N VAL A 115 13.14 9.29 -35.03
CA VAL A 115 12.33 10.51 -35.11
C VAL A 115 12.64 11.23 -36.43
N THR A 116 11.85 10.95 -37.46
CA THR A 116 12.04 11.51 -38.83
C THR A 116 11.52 12.93 -39.02
N ARG A 117 10.99 13.57 -37.97
CA ARG A 117 10.44 14.93 -38.04
C ARG A 117 11.07 15.81 -36.98
N PRO A 118 11.25 17.12 -37.25
CA PRO A 118 11.68 18.10 -36.26
C PRO A 118 10.96 17.94 -34.92
N ILE A 119 11.68 18.10 -33.81
CA ILE A 119 11.08 17.95 -32.49
C ILE A 119 10.06 19.07 -32.32
N ARG A 120 8.85 18.70 -31.90
CA ARG A 120 7.82 19.71 -31.62
C ARG A 120 8.28 20.64 -30.50
N GLN A 121 8.20 21.95 -30.71
CA GLN A 121 8.46 22.99 -29.72
C GLN A 121 7.88 22.68 -28.31
N ARG A 122 6.66 22.13 -28.25
CA ARG A 122 6.02 21.75 -26.97
C ARG A 122 6.78 20.69 -26.19
N SER A 123 7.47 19.77 -26.86
CA SER A 123 8.29 18.73 -26.22
C SER A 123 9.52 19.34 -25.54
N LEU A 124 10.18 20.30 -26.21
CA LEU A 124 11.30 21.05 -25.63
C LEU A 124 10.84 21.92 -24.45
N GLN A 125 9.71 22.63 -24.59
CA GLN A 125 9.12 23.41 -23.50
C GLN A 125 8.76 22.55 -22.28
N ALA A 126 8.23 21.34 -22.50
CA ALA A 126 7.91 20.40 -21.42
C ALA A 126 9.16 19.96 -20.66
N GLN A 127 10.29 19.73 -21.35
CA GLN A 127 11.58 19.44 -20.70
C GLN A 127 12.12 20.63 -19.90
N CYS A 128 11.79 21.86 -20.29
CA CYS A 128 12.18 23.07 -19.56
C CYS A 128 11.29 23.40 -18.35
N ALA A 129 10.16 22.71 -18.17
CA ALA A 129 9.24 23.00 -17.08
C ALA A 129 9.91 22.81 -15.71
N ALA A 130 9.57 23.69 -14.75
CA ALA A 130 10.16 23.66 -13.40
C ALA A 130 9.96 22.31 -12.70
N THR A 131 8.84 21.63 -12.98
CA THR A 131 8.54 20.28 -12.48
C THR A 131 9.53 19.23 -12.97
N GLU A 132 9.93 19.29 -14.25
CA GLU A 132 10.87 18.35 -14.85
C GLU A 132 12.30 18.61 -14.38
N LYS A 133 12.70 19.89 -14.32
CA LYS A 133 14.01 20.32 -13.80
C LYS A 133 14.26 19.85 -12.36
N ARG A 134 13.22 19.78 -11.53
CA ARG A 134 13.31 19.29 -10.14
C ARG A 134 13.42 17.77 -10.02
N LYS A 135 12.90 17.02 -10.99
CA LYS A 135 12.81 15.55 -10.93
C LYS A 135 14.03 14.86 -11.53
N CYS A 136 14.51 15.32 -12.68
CA CYS A 136 15.57 14.65 -13.43
C CYS A 136 16.97 14.88 -12.82
N LYS A 137 17.77 13.82 -12.68
CA LYS A 137 19.15 13.90 -12.15
C LYS A 137 20.07 14.76 -13.02
N ASP A 138 19.91 14.70 -14.34
CA ASP A 138 20.73 15.50 -15.27
C ASP A 138 20.46 16.99 -15.12
N TRP A 139 19.18 17.39 -15.00
CA TRP A 139 18.83 18.78 -14.72
C TRP A 139 19.41 19.28 -13.40
N LYS A 140 19.42 18.46 -12.35
CA LYS A 140 20.08 18.81 -11.09
C LYS A 140 21.59 19.01 -11.24
N LYS A 141 22.25 18.20 -12.07
CA LYS A 141 23.69 18.36 -12.38
C LYS A 141 23.95 19.64 -13.17
N ILE A 142 23.11 19.95 -14.17
CA ILE A 142 23.23 21.14 -15.01
C ILE A 142 23.03 22.41 -14.18
N LEU A 143 22.05 22.40 -13.27
CA LEU A 143 21.68 23.54 -12.42
C LEU A 143 22.49 23.63 -11.11
N ALA A 144 23.42 22.71 -10.85
CA ALA A 144 24.25 22.76 -9.65
C ALA A 144 25.19 23.97 -9.70
N SER A 145 25.41 24.62 -8.55
CA SER A 145 26.31 25.78 -8.42
C SER A 145 27.77 25.44 -8.74
N HIS A 146 28.16 24.17 -8.60
CA HIS A 146 29.53 23.70 -8.88
C HIS A 146 29.50 22.77 -10.09
N GLN A 147 29.91 23.31 -11.25
CA GLN A 147 30.19 22.52 -12.44
C GLN A 147 31.65 22.06 -12.42
N THR A 148 31.89 20.82 -12.83
CA THR A 148 33.25 20.28 -12.99
C THR A 148 33.97 20.97 -14.16
N PRO A 149 35.32 21.01 -14.20
CA PRO A 149 36.06 21.60 -15.31
C PRO A 149 35.67 21.03 -16.69
N GLN A 150 35.44 19.72 -16.77
CA GLN A 150 34.97 19.06 -18.00
C GLN A 150 33.58 19.56 -18.43
N GLN A 151 32.67 19.78 -17.49
CA GLN A 151 31.36 20.35 -17.80
C GLN A 151 31.45 21.79 -18.30
N LEU A 152 32.36 22.60 -17.74
CA LEU A 152 32.58 23.97 -18.20
C LEU A 152 33.12 24.02 -19.63
N VAL A 153 34.06 23.13 -19.97
CA VAL A 153 34.56 23.00 -21.36
C VAL A 153 33.40 22.65 -22.29
N LYS A 154 32.58 21.64 -21.94
CA LYS A 154 31.43 21.24 -22.74
C LYS A 154 30.38 22.35 -22.89
N VAL A 155 30.14 23.14 -21.83
CA VAL A 155 29.24 24.31 -21.88
C VAL A 155 29.76 25.34 -22.88
N ARG A 156 31.07 25.63 -22.88
CA ARG A 156 31.68 26.58 -23.82
C ARG A 156 31.57 26.09 -25.26
N GLU A 157 31.89 24.82 -25.52
CA GLU A 157 31.76 24.20 -26.85
C GLU A 157 30.32 24.29 -27.39
N LEU A 158 29.33 23.87 -26.58
CA LEU A 158 27.93 23.93 -26.98
C LEU A 158 27.42 25.36 -27.13
N THR A 159 27.92 26.31 -26.33
CA THR A 159 27.57 27.73 -26.47
C THR A 159 28.08 28.30 -27.78
N ALA A 160 29.33 27.99 -28.14
CA ALA A 160 29.92 28.39 -29.42
C ALA A 160 29.14 27.80 -30.60
N GLN A 161 28.78 26.51 -30.55
CA GLN A 161 27.96 25.87 -31.59
C GLN A 161 26.58 26.53 -31.74
N VAL A 162 25.90 26.82 -30.63
CA VAL A 162 24.61 27.53 -30.65
C VAL A 162 24.77 28.92 -31.28
N GLU A 163 25.88 29.63 -31.02
CA GLU A 163 26.15 30.95 -31.59
C GLU A 163 26.44 30.91 -33.07
N THR A 164 27.26 29.96 -33.53
CA THR A 164 27.55 29.76 -34.96
C THR A 164 26.27 29.47 -35.74
N ILE A 165 25.43 28.55 -35.25
CA ILE A 165 24.17 28.20 -35.93
C ILE A 165 23.19 29.39 -35.88
N ALA A 166 23.05 30.06 -34.73
CA ALA A 166 22.18 31.23 -34.60
C ALA A 166 22.59 32.37 -35.56
N ALA A 167 23.88 32.63 -35.72
CA ALA A 167 24.38 33.63 -36.67
C ALA A 167 24.04 33.26 -38.12
N SER A 168 24.18 31.98 -38.49
CA SER A 168 23.81 31.50 -39.84
C SER A 168 22.30 31.62 -40.10
N ALA A 169 21.46 31.34 -39.10
CA ALA A 169 20.00 31.40 -39.25
C ALA A 169 19.45 32.84 -39.41
N ILE A 170 20.17 33.85 -38.93
CA ILE A 170 19.78 35.27 -39.07
C ILE A 170 20.17 35.84 -40.44
N THR A 171 21.16 35.23 -41.11
CA THR A 171 21.75 35.79 -42.34
C THR A 171 21.05 35.31 -43.62
N THR A 172 19.96 34.54 -43.52
CA THR A 172 19.17 34.10 -44.68
C THR A 172 17.81 34.81 -44.73
N PRO A 173 17.74 36.07 -45.22
CA PRO A 173 16.48 36.74 -45.49
C PRO A 173 15.83 36.15 -46.75
N GLY A 174 14.88 35.24 -46.53
CA GLY A 174 13.73 34.94 -47.41
C GLY A 174 13.92 35.00 -48.93
N GLU A 175 14.39 33.91 -49.53
CA GLU A 175 13.98 33.53 -50.89
C GLU A 175 12.86 32.49 -50.77
N CYS A 176 11.61 32.96 -50.89
CA CYS A 176 10.43 32.12 -50.90
C CYS A 176 10.40 31.26 -52.19
N ALA A 177 10.66 29.97 -52.04
CA ALA A 177 10.32 28.97 -53.05
C ALA A 177 8.79 28.92 -53.24
N VAL A 178 8.33 29.36 -54.41
CA VAL A 178 6.99 29.17 -54.94
C VAL A 178 6.89 27.76 -55.54
N GLY A 179 5.91 26.98 -55.11
CA GLY A 179 5.54 25.68 -55.69
C GLY A 179 4.10 25.31 -55.30
N PRO A 180 3.37 24.56 -56.15
CA PRO A 180 2.13 25.06 -56.75
C PRO A 180 0.85 24.75 -55.96
N SER A 181 -0.04 25.74 -55.91
CA SER A 181 -1.41 25.62 -55.42
C SER A 181 -2.34 25.24 -56.57
N ALA A 182 -2.83 24.01 -56.56
CA ALA A 182 -3.92 23.54 -57.41
C ALA A 182 -5.22 23.52 -56.59
N GLY A 183 -6.28 24.16 -57.09
CA GLY A 183 -7.64 23.94 -56.61
C GLY A 183 -8.54 25.16 -56.48
N GLU A 184 -8.72 25.92 -57.56
CA GLU A 184 -9.87 26.81 -57.73
C GLU A 184 -11.18 26.00 -57.77
N ARG A 185 -12.18 26.38 -56.95
CA ARG A 185 -13.61 26.22 -57.29
C ARG A 185 -14.40 27.45 -56.84
N LYS A 186 -14.62 28.31 -57.84
CA LYS A 186 -15.80 29.12 -58.16
C LYS A 186 -16.77 29.48 -57.03
N SER A 187 -16.75 30.77 -56.70
CA SER A 187 -17.87 31.55 -56.19
C SER A 187 -18.85 31.89 -57.31
N GLU A 188 -20.13 31.56 -57.15
CA GLU A 188 -21.23 32.23 -57.84
C GLU A 188 -21.95 33.13 -56.84
N ALA A 189 -22.09 34.39 -57.24
CA ALA A 189 -22.80 35.45 -56.56
C ALA A 189 -24.30 35.36 -56.86
N ARG A 190 -25.13 35.72 -55.88
CA ARG A 190 -26.42 36.36 -56.15
C ARG A 190 -26.73 37.38 -55.06
N GLU A 191 -26.98 38.59 -55.53
CA GLU A 191 -27.30 39.82 -54.81
C GLU A 191 -28.77 39.88 -54.34
N ALA A 192 -29.05 40.95 -53.58
CA ALA A 192 -30.32 41.56 -53.18
C ALA A 192 -30.97 41.00 -51.89
N SER A 193 -31.50 41.78 -50.95
CA SER A 193 -31.63 43.24 -50.79
C SER A 193 -32.16 43.53 -49.36
N THR A 194 -31.83 44.72 -48.85
CA THR A 194 -32.59 45.59 -47.94
C THR A 194 -32.90 45.24 -46.46
N ASP A 195 -32.50 46.22 -45.64
CA ASP A 195 -33.22 46.83 -44.50
C ASP A 195 -32.71 46.63 -43.05
N ALA A 196 -32.36 47.79 -42.48
CA ALA A 196 -31.99 48.14 -41.11
C ALA A 196 -33.24 48.01 -40.16
N PRO A 197 -33.18 48.24 -38.81
CA PRO A 197 -32.20 49.06 -38.11
C PRO A 197 -31.73 48.62 -36.70
N VAL A 198 -30.72 49.37 -36.28
CA VAL A 198 -30.13 49.59 -34.96
C VAL A 198 -31.13 49.51 -33.79
N SER A 199 -30.84 48.68 -32.78
CA SER A 199 -31.34 48.92 -31.42
C SER A 199 -30.39 48.47 -30.31
N ARG A 200 -30.00 49.50 -29.56
CA ARG A 200 -29.36 49.66 -28.26
C ARG A 200 -29.82 48.62 -27.21
N ARG A 201 -28.88 47.86 -26.61
CA ARG A 201 -29.18 46.96 -25.48
C ARG A 201 -28.61 47.52 -24.18
N GLN A 202 -29.51 48.01 -23.33
CA GLN A 202 -29.25 48.42 -21.95
C GLN A 202 -29.02 47.19 -21.06
N THR A 203 -28.00 47.26 -20.22
CA THR A 203 -27.75 46.36 -19.09
C THR A 203 -28.44 46.91 -17.84
N SER A 204 -29.43 46.20 -17.30
CA SER A 204 -30.02 46.49 -15.99
C SER A 204 -29.54 45.46 -14.96
N GLN A 205 -28.88 46.00 -13.92
CA GLN A 205 -28.54 45.33 -12.68
C GLN A 205 -29.82 45.08 -11.86
N SER A 206 -30.01 43.86 -11.34
CA SER A 206 -31.04 43.58 -10.34
C SER A 206 -30.36 43.21 -9.01
N LYS A 207 -30.43 44.14 -8.07
CA LYS A 207 -30.24 43.92 -6.63
C LYS A 207 -31.51 43.30 -6.06
N ARG A 208 -31.43 42.19 -5.34
CA ARG A 208 -32.52 41.72 -4.47
C ARG A 208 -32.13 41.93 -3.02
N ALA A 209 -32.92 42.77 -2.35
CA ALA A 209 -32.97 42.93 -0.91
C ALA A 209 -33.83 41.82 -0.29
N ILE A 210 -33.50 41.48 0.95
CA ILE A 210 -34.18 40.53 1.83
C ILE A 210 -34.99 41.34 2.84
N THR A 211 -36.27 41.05 3.00
CA THR A 211 -36.99 41.28 4.26
C THR A 211 -38.17 40.30 4.40
N PRO A 212 -38.53 39.88 5.63
CA PRO A 212 -39.36 38.69 5.90
C PRO A 212 -40.72 39.03 6.54
N THR A 213 -41.70 38.10 6.49
CA THR A 213 -42.83 37.89 7.44
C THR A 213 -43.84 36.86 6.87
N PRO A 214 -44.85 36.36 7.61
CA PRO A 214 -44.84 35.65 8.89
C PRO A 214 -45.64 34.32 8.83
N ALA A 215 -45.74 33.64 9.97
CA ALA A 215 -46.45 32.38 10.21
C ALA A 215 -47.98 32.54 10.42
N ARG A 216 -48.74 31.53 9.95
CA ARG A 216 -50.08 30.98 10.34
C ARG A 216 -50.56 30.16 9.13
N GLY A 217 -51.26 29.03 9.18
CA GLY A 217 -51.94 28.23 10.19
C GLY A 217 -52.89 27.29 9.40
N LEU A 218 -52.99 26.02 9.83
CA LEU A 218 -54.02 24.98 9.56
C LEU A 218 -55.09 25.20 8.45
N ALA A 219 -55.22 24.24 7.53
CA ALA A 219 -56.45 23.47 7.26
C ALA A 219 -56.26 22.45 6.12
N ASP A 220 -57.07 21.40 6.17
CA ASP A 220 -57.17 20.21 5.34
C ASP A 220 -57.04 20.40 3.82
N LEU A 221 -56.52 19.36 3.15
CA LEU A 221 -57.24 18.70 2.05
C LEU A 221 -56.56 17.38 1.65
N ASN A 222 -57.41 16.35 1.62
CA ASN A 222 -57.22 15.04 1.02
C ASN A 222 -56.58 15.08 -0.37
N VAL A 223 -55.73 14.08 -0.66
CA VAL A 223 -55.83 13.12 -1.78
C VAL A 223 -54.49 12.36 -1.85
N ARG A 224 -54.51 11.07 -1.47
CA ARG A 224 -53.47 10.09 -1.84
C ARG A 224 -53.98 9.28 -3.03
N PRO A 225 -53.17 9.04 -4.08
CA PRO A 225 -53.51 8.06 -5.11
C PRO A 225 -53.20 6.65 -4.62
N THR A 226 -54.24 5.83 -4.67
CA THR A 226 -54.25 4.37 -4.47
C THR A 226 -53.49 3.68 -5.61
N CYS A 227 -52.55 2.79 -5.28
CA CYS A 227 -51.99 1.84 -6.23
C CYS A 227 -52.58 0.46 -5.91
N HIS A 228 -53.34 -0.09 -6.85
CA HIS A 228 -53.96 -1.41 -6.76
C HIS A 228 -52.91 -2.51 -6.92
N TYR A 229 -52.77 -3.37 -5.91
CA TYR A 229 -52.21 -4.71 -6.08
C TYR A 229 -53.31 -5.76 -5.82
N ARG A 230 -53.54 -6.59 -6.84
CA ARG A 230 -54.43 -7.76 -6.83
C ARG A 230 -53.91 -8.78 -5.80
N HIS A 231 -54.72 -9.10 -4.79
CA HIS A 231 -54.56 -10.31 -4.00
C HIS A 231 -55.44 -11.43 -4.58
N GLY A 232 -54.81 -12.53 -5.00
CA GLY A 232 -55.47 -13.82 -5.11
C GLY A 232 -55.71 -14.37 -3.69
N ARG A 233 -56.96 -14.73 -3.40
CA ARG A 233 -57.38 -15.43 -2.18
C ARG A 233 -56.76 -16.82 -2.13
N LEU A 234 -56.07 -17.13 -1.04
CA LEU A 234 -55.95 -18.48 -0.50
C LEU A 234 -56.26 -18.39 0.99
N THR A 235 -57.14 -19.29 1.42
CA THR A 235 -57.80 -19.37 2.72
C THR A 235 -56.82 -19.64 3.85
N THR A 236 -56.96 -18.88 4.93
CA THR A 236 -56.33 -19.09 6.25
C THR A 236 -56.89 -20.31 6.98
N PRO A 237 -56.06 -21.15 7.62
CA PRO A 237 -56.44 -21.86 8.83
C PRO A 237 -56.05 -21.05 10.09
N THR A 238 -56.90 -21.16 11.10
CA THR A 238 -56.83 -20.54 12.42
C THR A 238 -55.65 -21.04 13.28
N PRO A 239 -55.20 -20.24 14.28
CA PRO A 239 -54.06 -20.56 15.12
C PRO A 239 -54.50 -21.26 16.40
N SER A 240 -54.02 -22.47 16.64
CA SER A 240 -53.95 -23.09 17.97
C SER A 240 -52.79 -24.08 17.94
N ASP A 241 -52.01 -24.08 19.02
CA ASP A 241 -50.81 -24.90 19.29
C ASP A 241 -49.46 -24.31 18.85
N GLU A 242 -49.07 -23.20 19.49
CA GLU A 242 -47.64 -22.88 19.64
C GLU A 242 -47.05 -23.72 20.78
N VAL A 243 -46.22 -24.70 20.43
CA VAL A 243 -45.39 -25.47 21.38
C VAL A 243 -44.31 -24.55 21.98
N PRO A 244 -44.12 -24.52 23.32
CA PRO A 244 -43.13 -23.69 23.98
C PRO A 244 -41.69 -23.97 23.50
N LEU A 245 -40.89 -22.91 23.38
CA LEU A 245 -39.48 -22.92 22.93
C LEU A 245 -38.54 -23.79 23.80
N SER A 246 -39.00 -24.35 24.91
CA SER A 246 -38.25 -25.25 25.79
C SER A 246 -38.22 -26.72 25.33
N GLU A 247 -39.06 -27.12 24.35
CA GLU A 247 -39.17 -28.53 23.91
C GLU A 247 -38.58 -28.81 22.52
N ARG A 248 -37.86 -27.85 21.92
CA ARG A 248 -37.11 -28.12 20.67
C ARG A 248 -35.85 -28.91 20.97
N THR A 249 -35.86 -30.21 20.64
CA THR A 249 -34.67 -31.06 20.62
C THR A 249 -33.54 -30.41 19.80
N PRO A 250 -32.29 -30.42 20.29
CA PRO A 250 -31.16 -29.87 19.56
C PRO A 250 -30.92 -30.68 18.27
N ILE A 251 -30.87 -29.97 17.15
CA ILE A 251 -30.55 -30.54 15.83
C ILE A 251 -29.12 -31.07 15.88
N ALA A 252 -28.97 -32.36 15.58
CA ALA A 252 -27.71 -33.09 15.62
C ALA A 252 -26.64 -32.42 14.75
N PHE A 253 -25.46 -32.26 15.34
CA PHE A 253 -24.21 -31.90 14.68
C PHE A 253 -23.90 -32.93 13.58
N TRP A 254 -23.66 -32.47 12.36
CA TRP A 254 -23.24 -33.32 11.26
C TRP A 254 -21.72 -33.59 11.43
N ASP A 255 -21.35 -34.82 11.80
CA ASP A 255 -19.96 -35.29 11.89
C ASP A 255 -19.47 -35.78 10.51
N PRO A 256 -18.46 -35.15 9.88
CA PRO A 256 -18.00 -35.53 8.56
C PRO A 256 -17.12 -36.79 8.52
N LYS A 257 -17.02 -37.59 9.60
CA LYS A 257 -16.16 -38.80 9.64
C LYS A 257 -16.86 -40.14 9.45
N LEU A 258 -18.16 -40.20 9.17
CA LEU A 258 -18.84 -41.48 8.91
C LEU A 258 -19.12 -41.67 7.41
N THR A 259 -18.18 -42.32 6.72
CA THR A 259 -18.42 -42.93 5.40
C THR A 259 -18.90 -44.37 5.60
N PRO A 260 -19.93 -44.85 4.88
CA PRO A 260 -20.29 -46.25 4.90
C PRO A 260 -19.33 -47.08 4.06
N GLN A 261 -18.74 -48.11 4.66
CA GLN A 261 -18.09 -49.22 3.96
C GLN A 261 -19.15 -50.18 3.42
N THR A 262 -19.06 -50.50 2.12
CA THR A 262 -19.52 -51.70 1.37
C THR A 262 -19.55 -51.27 -0.10
N ALA A 263 -19.12 -51.97 -1.14
CA ALA A 263 -18.51 -53.26 -1.43
C ALA A 263 -17.78 -53.03 -2.79
N GLU A 264 -16.70 -53.69 -3.20
CA GLU A 264 -16.66 -55.02 -3.79
C GLU A 264 -15.21 -55.32 -4.19
N LYS A 265 -14.76 -56.54 -3.91
CA LYS A 265 -13.47 -57.08 -4.36
C LYS A 265 -13.58 -57.49 -5.83
N ARG A 266 -12.66 -57.02 -6.67
CA ARG A 266 -12.28 -57.71 -7.91
C ARG A 266 -10.77 -57.88 -7.97
N THR A 267 -10.36 -59.14 -7.93
CA THR A 267 -9.03 -59.74 -8.11
C THR A 267 -8.67 -59.81 -9.60
N CYS A 268 -7.47 -59.37 -10.01
CA CYS A 268 -6.30 -60.16 -10.50
C CYS A 268 -5.60 -59.35 -11.63
N PRO A 269 -4.37 -59.68 -12.11
CA PRO A 269 -3.23 -60.41 -11.53
C PRO A 269 -1.87 -59.64 -11.64
N PRO A 270 -0.75 -60.19 -11.10
CA PRO A 270 0.57 -59.54 -11.12
C PRO A 270 1.49 -60.05 -12.26
N LYS A 271 2.35 -59.17 -12.75
CA LYS A 271 3.60 -59.39 -13.54
C LYS A 271 4.26 -57.99 -13.60
N ARG A 272 5.56 -57.76 -13.42
CA ARG A 272 6.76 -58.55 -13.68
C ARG A 272 7.95 -57.85 -13.00
N GLN A 273 8.88 -58.64 -12.46
CA GLN A 273 10.20 -58.23 -11.97
C GLN A 273 11.12 -57.76 -13.10
N GLN A 274 12.03 -56.84 -12.80
CA GLN A 274 13.41 -56.65 -13.32
C GLN A 274 13.87 -55.23 -12.92
N THR A 275 15.09 -54.90 -12.47
CA THR A 275 16.31 -55.61 -12.09
C THR A 275 17.20 -54.56 -11.39
N ALA A 276 18.01 -55.00 -10.44
CA ALA A 276 19.06 -54.21 -9.79
C ALA A 276 20.27 -53.99 -10.72
N ILE A 277 20.91 -52.82 -10.63
CA ILE A 277 22.30 -52.54 -11.04
C ILE A 277 22.82 -51.48 -10.04
N THR A 278 23.56 -51.89 -9.00
CA THR A 278 25.04 -51.96 -8.87
C THR A 278 25.66 -50.65 -8.39
N ALA A 279 26.31 -50.75 -7.22
CA ALA A 279 27.14 -49.76 -6.57
C ALA A 279 28.38 -49.41 -7.41
N GLY A 280 28.80 -48.15 -7.33
CA GLY A 280 30.08 -47.68 -7.84
C GLY A 280 30.72 -46.75 -6.82
N SER A 281 31.66 -47.30 -6.06
CA SER A 281 32.63 -46.64 -5.20
C SER A 281 33.55 -45.75 -6.05
N PHE A 282 33.92 -44.56 -5.56
CA PHE A 282 35.11 -43.87 -6.05
C PHE A 282 35.76 -43.06 -4.91
N GLU A 283 36.99 -43.46 -4.60
CA GLU A 283 37.92 -42.82 -3.67
C GLU A 283 38.71 -41.69 -4.36
N LEU A 284 39.06 -40.69 -3.55
CA LEU A 284 40.28 -39.84 -3.53
C LEU A 284 40.73 -39.09 -4.79
N SER A 285 40.84 -37.76 -4.66
CA SER A 285 42.07 -37.01 -5.01
C SER A 285 42.05 -35.63 -4.34
N ASP A 286 43.06 -35.40 -3.51
CA ASP A 286 43.55 -34.08 -3.10
C ASP A 286 44.24 -33.36 -4.29
N ASP A 287 44.60 -32.10 -4.02
CA ASP A 287 45.39 -31.15 -4.82
C ASP A 287 44.68 -30.32 -5.90
N GLU A 288 44.30 -29.08 -5.55
CA GLU A 288 44.70 -27.94 -6.37
C GLU A 288 44.75 -26.62 -5.58
N ILE A 289 45.98 -26.11 -5.45
CA ILE A 289 46.34 -24.78 -4.96
C ILE A 289 45.99 -23.76 -6.06
N VAL A 290 45.11 -22.79 -5.76
CA VAL A 290 44.98 -21.57 -6.58
C VAL A 290 45.13 -20.32 -5.71
N VAL A 291 46.30 -19.72 -5.86
CA VAL A 291 46.70 -18.37 -5.45
C VAL A 291 45.92 -17.33 -6.27
N GLY A 292 45.42 -16.26 -5.64
CA GLY A 292 44.84 -15.14 -6.40
C GLY A 292 44.20 -13.99 -5.60
N ASP A 293 45.05 -13.05 -5.20
CA ASP A 293 44.83 -11.59 -5.10
C ASP A 293 43.84 -10.96 -4.11
N ILE A 294 44.43 -10.59 -2.97
CA ILE A 294 43.99 -9.54 -2.04
C ILE A 294 44.18 -8.16 -2.70
N ARG A 295 43.08 -7.41 -2.93
CA ARG A 295 43.16 -5.97 -3.23
C ARG A 295 43.06 -5.11 -1.96
N PRO A 296 43.88 -4.05 -1.80
CA PRO A 296 44.02 -3.34 -0.54
C PRO A 296 42.94 -2.27 -0.31
N LYS A 297 42.59 -2.14 0.97
CA LYS A 297 41.74 -1.11 1.58
C LYS A 297 42.31 0.29 1.34
N ARG A 298 41.56 1.16 0.66
CA ARG A 298 41.83 2.62 0.68
C ARG A 298 41.34 3.22 1.99
N ARG A 299 42.29 3.56 2.86
CA ARG A 299 42.14 4.46 4.01
C ARG A 299 41.69 5.84 3.50
N ARG A 300 40.62 6.39 4.05
CA ARG A 300 40.27 7.80 3.89
C ARG A 300 40.65 8.54 5.16
N VAL A 301 41.69 9.36 5.05
CA VAL A 301 42.12 10.35 6.02
C VAL A 301 41.02 11.41 6.15
N VAL A 302 40.51 11.61 7.36
CA VAL A 302 39.64 12.75 7.70
C VAL A 302 40.49 13.74 8.46
N ILE A 303 40.78 14.86 7.80
CA ILE A 303 41.43 16.03 8.38
C ILE A 303 40.35 16.81 9.15
N SER A 304 40.60 17.01 10.44
CA SER A 304 39.84 17.86 11.36
C SER A 304 40.15 19.34 11.10
N GLN A 305 39.12 20.20 11.06
CA GLN A 305 39.24 21.65 11.28
C GLN A 305 37.94 22.25 11.90
N PRO A 306 38.03 23.41 12.57
CA PRO A 306 37.45 23.66 13.91
C PRO A 306 36.17 24.52 13.91
N PRO A 307 35.53 24.75 15.08
CA PRO A 307 34.27 25.48 15.18
C PRO A 307 34.50 26.99 15.41
N LEU A 308 33.74 27.83 14.71
CA LEU A 308 33.65 29.27 14.99
C LEU A 308 32.27 29.65 15.54
N LEU A 309 32.30 29.88 16.85
CA LEU A 309 31.70 30.95 17.65
C LEU A 309 30.47 31.75 17.15
N ARG A 310 29.47 31.69 18.04
CA ARG A 310 28.40 32.64 18.39
C ARG A 310 28.70 34.13 18.14
N LYS A 311 27.65 34.87 17.77
CA LYS A 311 27.27 36.24 18.23
C LYS A 311 25.75 36.36 18.06
N SER A 312 24.95 36.31 19.14
CA SER A 312 24.64 37.35 20.15
C SER A 312 23.45 38.22 19.75
N GLU A 313 22.48 38.22 20.66
CA GLU A 313 21.24 39.00 20.73
C GLU A 313 21.49 40.51 20.70
N VAL A 314 20.54 41.27 20.15
CA VAL A 314 20.19 42.62 20.64
C VAL A 314 18.68 42.80 20.48
N ASN A 315 17.97 42.83 21.62
CA ASN A 315 16.67 43.48 21.79
C ASN A 315 16.92 44.94 22.20
N LEU A 316 16.06 45.87 21.74
CA LEU A 316 15.70 47.21 22.25
C LEU A 316 14.92 47.86 21.06
N GLY A 317 13.66 48.29 21.10
CA GLY A 317 12.90 48.96 22.15
C GLY A 317 12.84 50.46 21.85
N GLY A 318 11.67 51.02 21.49
CA GLY A 318 11.43 52.48 21.53
C GLY A 318 10.49 53.07 20.47
N ALA A 319 9.38 53.68 20.94
CA ALA A 319 8.47 54.62 20.27
C ALA A 319 9.19 55.96 19.93
N ASP A 320 8.70 57.00 19.25
CA ASP A 320 7.37 57.49 18.86
C ASP A 320 7.57 58.60 17.77
N ILE A 321 6.53 58.84 16.96
CA ILE A 321 6.07 60.09 16.28
C ILE A 321 7.10 61.14 15.81
N VAL A 322 7.15 61.44 14.49
CA VAL A 322 7.00 62.80 13.89
C VAL A 322 6.46 62.71 12.45
N ARG A 323 5.41 63.48 12.17
CA ARG A 323 4.83 63.80 10.84
C ARG A 323 5.79 64.67 10.00
N LEU A 324 5.89 64.39 8.69
CA LEU A 324 5.91 65.40 7.63
C LEU A 324 5.69 64.72 6.27
N GLY A 325 4.80 65.29 5.46
CA GLY A 325 4.24 64.67 4.27
C GLY A 325 5.03 64.91 2.98
N ALA A 326 4.60 64.21 1.94
CA ALA A 326 4.52 64.74 0.57
C ALA A 326 3.78 63.71 -0.31
N SER A 327 2.83 64.22 -1.08
CA SER A 327 2.02 63.50 -2.06
C SER A 327 2.87 62.80 -3.12
N THR A 328 2.52 61.56 -3.46
CA THR A 328 2.69 61.02 -4.82
C THR A 328 1.55 60.06 -5.10
N ILE A 329 0.74 60.44 -6.09
CA ILE A 329 -0.39 59.68 -6.63
C ILE A 329 0.18 58.44 -7.33
N MET A 330 0.01 57.25 -6.74
CA MET A 330 0.26 56.00 -7.43
C MET A 330 -0.99 55.57 -8.20
N GLN A 331 -0.90 55.57 -9.53
CA GLN A 331 -1.85 54.88 -10.40
C GLN A 331 -1.77 53.36 -10.17
N PRO A 332 -2.89 52.65 -10.00
CA PRO A 332 -2.88 51.19 -9.95
C PRO A 332 -2.64 50.62 -11.36
N LEU A 333 -1.45 50.04 -11.56
CA LEU A 333 -1.14 49.22 -12.74
C LEU A 333 -2.08 48.01 -12.76
N THR A 334 -2.93 47.95 -13.78
CA THR A 334 -3.76 46.79 -14.08
C THR A 334 -2.85 45.62 -14.51
N PRO A 335 -3.04 44.41 -13.97
CA PRO A 335 -2.23 43.26 -14.37
C PRO A 335 -2.51 42.89 -15.83
N PRO A 336 -1.49 42.48 -16.61
CA PRO A 336 -1.66 42.11 -18.01
C PRO A 336 -2.60 40.91 -18.14
N LEU A 337 -3.64 41.08 -18.96
CA LEU A 337 -4.56 40.03 -19.39
C LEU A 337 -3.75 38.89 -20.03
N THR A 338 -3.60 37.78 -19.30
CA THR A 338 -3.06 36.55 -19.87
C THR A 338 -3.89 36.13 -21.09
N PRO A 339 -3.26 35.75 -22.22
CA PRO A 339 -3.97 35.37 -23.43
C PRO A 339 -4.94 34.23 -23.13
N ARG A 340 -6.23 34.49 -23.38
CA ARG A 340 -7.32 33.52 -23.26
C ARG A 340 -6.90 32.27 -24.02
N ARG A 341 -6.76 31.15 -23.30
CA ARG A 341 -6.58 29.81 -23.88
C ARG A 341 -7.59 29.65 -25.02
N ASN A 342 -7.11 29.51 -26.25
CA ASN A 342 -7.93 29.03 -27.36
C ASN A 342 -8.57 27.72 -26.88
N ALA A 343 -9.89 27.77 -26.63
CA ALA A 343 -10.67 26.62 -26.26
C ALA A 343 -10.39 25.58 -27.35
N ARG A 344 -9.76 24.46 -26.97
CA ARG A 344 -9.69 23.31 -27.86
C ARG A 344 -11.13 23.08 -28.32
N LYS A 345 -11.35 23.11 -29.64
CA LYS A 345 -12.59 22.63 -30.24
C LYS A 345 -12.73 21.18 -29.78
N TYR A 346 -13.46 20.97 -28.69
CA TYR A 346 -13.81 19.65 -28.23
C TYR A 346 -14.62 19.08 -29.38
N LEU A 347 -14.09 18.04 -30.03
CA LEU A 347 -14.91 17.20 -30.89
C LEU A 347 -16.17 16.88 -30.08
N PRO A 348 -17.37 17.22 -30.59
CA PRO A 348 -18.60 16.98 -29.86
C PRO A 348 -18.61 15.49 -29.49
N LYS A 349 -18.80 15.21 -28.21
CA LYS A 349 -19.03 13.83 -27.77
C LYS A 349 -20.33 13.41 -28.44
N SER A 350 -20.24 12.58 -29.48
CA SER A 350 -21.41 11.98 -30.09
C SER A 350 -22.17 11.21 -29.00
N PRO A 351 -23.49 11.40 -28.86
CA PRO A 351 -24.29 10.76 -27.82
C PRO A 351 -24.49 9.28 -28.16
N TYR A 352 -23.44 8.48 -28.01
CA TYR A 352 -23.58 7.03 -28.08
C TYR A 352 -24.22 6.54 -26.79
N HIS A 353 -25.48 6.12 -26.89
CA HIS A 353 -26.20 5.44 -25.83
C HIS A 353 -25.61 4.04 -25.62
N ARG A 354 -25.46 3.63 -24.35
CA ARG A 354 -25.00 2.28 -24.02
C ARG A 354 -26.05 1.28 -24.53
N PRO A 355 -25.69 0.26 -25.34
CA PRO A 355 -26.71 -0.45 -26.12
C PRO A 355 -27.64 -1.37 -25.31
N GLU A 356 -27.32 -1.74 -24.05
CA GLU A 356 -27.98 -2.92 -23.44
C GLU A 356 -28.42 -2.79 -21.98
N ASP A 357 -28.15 -1.68 -21.27
CA ASP A 357 -28.65 -1.52 -19.90
C ASP A 357 -29.13 -0.09 -19.62
N VAL A 358 -30.44 0.06 -19.78
CA VAL A 358 -31.24 1.04 -19.05
C VAL A 358 -31.18 0.65 -17.58
N THR A 359 -30.14 1.08 -16.85
CA THR A 359 -30.28 1.24 -15.40
C THR A 359 -31.43 2.21 -15.21
N LEU A 360 -32.58 1.72 -14.72
CA LEU A 360 -33.79 2.50 -14.47
C LEU A 360 -33.43 3.79 -13.71
N GLY A 361 -33.40 4.94 -14.41
CA GLY A 361 -33.36 6.27 -13.81
C GLY A 361 -32.01 7.01 -13.79
N SER A 362 -30.88 6.41 -14.17
CA SER A 362 -29.62 7.17 -14.28
C SER A 362 -29.50 7.89 -15.62
N ALA A 363 -29.10 9.16 -15.62
CA ALA A 363 -28.85 9.91 -16.86
C ALA A 363 -27.81 9.17 -17.72
N ALA A 364 -28.11 8.99 -19.02
CA ALA A 364 -27.24 8.27 -19.93
C ALA A 364 -25.81 8.84 -19.92
N LEU A 365 -24.84 7.99 -19.60
CA LEU A 365 -23.42 8.35 -19.68
C LEU A 365 -23.06 8.60 -21.15
N GLN A 366 -22.65 9.83 -21.47
CA GLN A 366 -22.13 10.16 -22.80
C GLN A 366 -20.71 9.60 -22.96
N LEU A 367 -20.62 8.48 -23.68
CA LEU A 367 -19.36 7.83 -24.02
C LEU A 367 -18.84 8.35 -25.36
N THR A 368 -17.51 8.49 -25.49
CA THR A 368 -16.90 8.63 -26.81
C THR A 368 -17.01 7.33 -27.59
N GLU A 369 -16.94 7.39 -28.92
CA GLU A 369 -16.99 6.20 -29.79
C GLU A 369 -15.99 5.12 -29.37
N ARG A 370 -14.77 5.53 -29.00
CA ARG A 370 -13.73 4.63 -28.49
C ARG A 370 -14.14 3.96 -27.17
N GLU A 371 -14.75 4.70 -26.24
CA GLU A 371 -15.20 4.14 -24.96
C GLU A 371 -16.37 3.18 -25.17
N HIS A 372 -17.27 3.51 -26.08
CA HIS A 372 -18.37 2.64 -26.50
C HIS A 372 -17.88 1.37 -27.22
N ALA A 373 -16.79 1.43 -27.98
CA ALA A 373 -16.15 0.22 -28.51
C ALA A 373 -15.60 -0.67 -27.38
N ILE A 374 -14.93 -0.08 -26.37
CA ILE A 374 -14.41 -0.80 -25.20
C ILE A 374 -15.53 -1.47 -24.39
N THR A 375 -16.72 -0.86 -24.31
CA THR A 375 -17.85 -1.51 -23.61
C THR A 375 -18.31 -2.78 -24.31
N ARG A 376 -18.11 -2.92 -25.63
CA ARG A 376 -18.49 -4.11 -26.42
C ARG A 376 -17.47 -5.25 -26.40
N GLU A 377 -16.21 -4.99 -26.05
CA GLU A 377 -15.19 -6.06 -25.93
C GLU A 377 -15.61 -7.13 -24.89
N PRO A 378 -15.23 -8.39 -24.97
CA PRO A 378 -15.48 -9.32 -23.87
C PRO A 378 -14.69 -8.92 -22.60
N MET A 379 -15.25 -9.16 -21.41
CA MET A 379 -14.47 -9.02 -20.17
C MET A 379 -13.42 -10.12 -20.11
N ILE A 380 -12.20 -9.75 -19.72
CA ILE A 380 -11.09 -10.70 -19.58
C ILE A 380 -11.25 -11.41 -18.23
N PRO A 381 -11.36 -12.76 -18.20
CA PRO A 381 -11.42 -13.51 -16.95
C PRO A 381 -10.24 -13.20 -16.02
N VAL A 382 -10.51 -13.15 -14.71
CA VAL A 382 -9.47 -12.93 -13.71
C VAL A 382 -8.76 -14.24 -13.42
N THR A 383 -7.44 -14.26 -13.60
CA THR A 383 -6.64 -15.45 -13.28
C THR A 383 -6.63 -15.72 -11.78
N LYS A 384 -6.44 -16.99 -11.40
CA LYS A 384 -6.39 -17.44 -10.01
C LYS A 384 -5.39 -16.65 -9.15
N GLU A 385 -4.22 -16.33 -9.70
CA GLU A 385 -3.15 -15.61 -8.98
C GLU A 385 -3.55 -14.17 -8.66
N LYS A 386 -4.30 -13.53 -9.57
CA LYS A 386 -4.80 -12.17 -9.36
C LYS A 386 -5.99 -12.15 -8.40
N ALA A 387 -6.87 -13.16 -8.50
CA ALA A 387 -8.03 -13.31 -7.63
C ALA A 387 -7.64 -13.65 -6.19
N HIS A 388 -6.60 -14.45 -6.00
CA HIS A 388 -6.15 -14.93 -4.69
C HIS A 388 -4.67 -14.61 -4.44
N PRO A 389 -4.28 -13.32 -4.35
CA PRO A 389 -2.91 -12.93 -4.02
C PRO A 389 -2.55 -13.39 -2.59
N PRO A 390 -1.25 -13.36 -2.20
CA PRO A 390 -0.87 -13.61 -0.81
C PRO A 390 -1.67 -12.76 0.17
N MET A 391 -2.44 -13.41 1.04
CA MET A 391 -3.40 -12.76 1.91
C MET A 391 -2.74 -12.29 3.21
N PRO A 392 -3.03 -11.07 3.69
CA PRO A 392 -2.68 -10.69 5.05
C PRO A 392 -3.43 -11.58 6.05
N ALA A 393 -2.77 -12.03 7.11
CA ALA A 393 -3.36 -12.80 8.22
C ALA A 393 -4.58 -12.13 8.90
N LEU A 394 -4.79 -10.82 8.73
CA LEU A 394 -5.93 -10.10 9.28
C LEU A 394 -6.76 -9.39 8.21
N CYS A 395 -8.08 -9.46 8.39
CA CYS A 395 -9.07 -8.62 7.74
C CYS A 395 -10.00 -7.99 8.79
N TYR A 396 -10.69 -6.93 8.38
CA TYR A 396 -11.54 -6.13 9.24
C TYR A 396 -12.87 -5.86 8.55
N ARG A 397 -13.95 -5.85 9.33
CA ARG A 397 -15.28 -5.49 8.85
C ARG A 397 -15.98 -4.57 9.84
N TYR A 398 -16.39 -3.40 9.36
CA TYR A 398 -17.31 -2.52 10.09
C TYR A 398 -18.75 -2.86 9.70
N TRP A 399 -19.65 -2.89 10.68
CA TRP A 399 -21.08 -3.09 10.45
C TRP A 399 -21.91 -2.46 11.58
N PRO A 400 -23.07 -1.83 11.28
CA PRO A 400 -24.01 -1.41 12.31
C PRO A 400 -24.80 -2.62 12.82
N ALA A 401 -24.88 -2.77 14.15
CA ALA A 401 -25.62 -3.87 14.76
C ALA A 401 -27.13 -3.60 14.77
N GLU A 402 -27.87 -4.26 13.88
CA GLU A 402 -29.32 -4.15 13.80
C GLU A 402 -30.00 -5.26 14.61
N PRO A 403 -31.03 -4.95 15.42
CA PRO A 403 -31.83 -5.97 16.07
C PRO A 403 -32.47 -6.89 15.03
N ASN A 404 -32.44 -8.20 15.28
CA ASN A 404 -33.00 -9.26 14.42
C ASN A 404 -32.27 -9.50 13.08
N GLN A 405 -31.10 -8.90 12.86
CA GLN A 405 -30.33 -9.17 11.65
C GLN A 405 -29.64 -10.54 11.72
N LEU A 406 -30.03 -11.46 10.83
CA LEU A 406 -29.43 -12.81 10.76
C LEU A 406 -28.04 -12.82 10.08
N ARG A 407 -27.72 -11.77 9.31
CA ARG A 407 -26.60 -11.74 8.34
C ARG A 407 -25.28 -11.23 8.91
N ASN A 408 -25.33 -10.25 9.80
CA ASN A 408 -24.13 -9.70 10.44
C ASN A 408 -24.26 -9.98 11.93
N ARG A 409 -23.40 -10.86 12.46
CA ARG A 409 -23.39 -11.25 13.85
C ARG A 409 -21.95 -11.32 14.33
N GLU A 410 -21.78 -11.24 15.64
CA GLU A 410 -20.47 -11.46 16.26
C GLU A 410 -19.97 -12.89 16.04
N THR A 411 -20.89 -13.84 15.81
CA THR A 411 -20.62 -15.26 15.57
C THR A 411 -20.46 -15.63 14.10
N GLY A 412 -20.53 -14.67 13.17
CA GLY A 412 -20.37 -14.96 11.75
C GLY A 412 -21.04 -13.95 10.83
N PHE A 413 -20.69 -14.03 9.56
CA PHE A 413 -21.29 -13.23 8.50
C PHE A 413 -21.86 -14.12 7.42
N LEU A 414 -23.05 -13.78 6.92
CA LEU A 414 -23.70 -14.47 5.81
C LEU A 414 -24.07 -13.45 4.72
N ALA A 415 -23.66 -13.72 3.49
CA ALA A 415 -23.93 -12.85 2.35
C ALA A 415 -25.43 -12.76 2.08
N ARG A 416 -25.86 -11.62 1.52
CA ARG A 416 -27.28 -11.29 1.39
C ARG A 416 -28.05 -12.32 0.56
N LYS A 417 -27.43 -12.88 -0.49
CA LYS A 417 -28.02 -13.89 -1.38
C LYS A 417 -28.44 -15.16 -0.65
N PHE A 418 -27.79 -15.49 0.47
CA PHE A 418 -28.01 -16.75 1.20
C PHE A 418 -28.85 -16.61 2.48
N ALA A 419 -29.22 -15.39 2.86
CA ALA A 419 -29.88 -15.12 4.15
C ALA A 419 -31.25 -15.78 4.33
N ARG A 420 -31.89 -16.25 3.26
CA ARG A 420 -33.19 -16.94 3.25
C ARG A 420 -33.13 -18.30 2.55
N CYS A 421 -31.93 -18.79 2.25
CA CYS A 421 -31.73 -20.08 1.60
C CYS A 421 -31.64 -21.20 2.63
N VAL A 422 -32.04 -22.40 2.23
CA VAL A 422 -31.74 -23.62 2.99
C VAL A 422 -30.21 -23.73 3.11
N PRO A 423 -29.66 -24.06 4.29
CA PRO A 423 -28.23 -24.21 4.50
C PRO A 423 -27.69 -25.42 3.72
N MET A 424 -27.47 -25.22 2.43
CA MET A 424 -26.83 -26.19 1.54
C MET A 424 -25.42 -25.74 1.26
N TYR A 425 -24.46 -26.65 1.33
CA TYR A 425 -23.08 -26.37 0.96
C TYR A 425 -23.01 -25.95 -0.51
N GLN A 426 -22.41 -24.78 -0.76
CA GLN A 426 -22.14 -24.27 -2.10
C GLN A 426 -20.66 -23.90 -2.18
N PRO A 427 -19.85 -24.63 -2.96
CA PRO A 427 -18.43 -24.34 -3.08
C PRO A 427 -18.25 -22.95 -3.72
N PRO A 428 -17.14 -22.25 -3.40
CA PRO A 428 -16.83 -21.00 -4.08
C PRO A 428 -16.62 -21.25 -5.59
N PRO A 429 -17.08 -20.32 -6.46
CA PRO A 429 -16.81 -20.42 -7.88
C PRO A 429 -15.31 -20.33 -8.16
N GLN A 430 -14.87 -20.89 -9.28
CA GLN A 430 -13.52 -20.64 -9.76
C GLN A 430 -13.36 -19.15 -10.11
N ALA A 431 -12.15 -18.61 -9.95
CA ALA A 431 -11.85 -17.19 -10.18
C ALA A 431 -12.30 -16.66 -11.55
N GLU A 432 -12.19 -17.47 -12.60
CA GLU A 432 -12.61 -17.13 -13.96
C GLU A 432 -14.13 -17.19 -14.18
N ASN A 433 -14.85 -17.90 -13.30
CA ASN A 433 -16.28 -18.17 -13.39
C ASN A 433 -17.11 -17.33 -12.41
N VAL A 434 -16.50 -16.34 -11.76
CA VAL A 434 -17.21 -15.40 -10.91
C VAL A 434 -18.13 -14.52 -11.76
N ASP A 435 -19.41 -14.47 -11.40
CA ASP A 435 -20.40 -13.65 -12.11
C ASP A 435 -20.08 -12.16 -11.98
N TRP A 436 -19.91 -11.50 -13.13
CA TRP A 436 -19.61 -10.08 -13.22
C TRP A 436 -20.74 -9.19 -12.71
N VAL A 437 -22.00 -9.63 -12.82
CA VAL A 437 -23.16 -8.90 -12.31
C VAL A 437 -23.12 -8.88 -10.78
N ASP A 438 -22.88 -10.03 -10.15
CA ASP A 438 -22.72 -10.13 -8.70
C ASP A 438 -21.57 -9.23 -8.20
N ILE A 439 -20.44 -9.14 -8.93
CA ILE A 439 -19.33 -8.22 -8.61
C ILE A 439 -19.76 -6.76 -8.75
N TRP A 440 -20.39 -6.41 -9.86
CA TRP A 440 -20.81 -5.04 -10.15
C TRP A 440 -21.80 -4.56 -9.09
N ASP A 441 -22.86 -5.32 -8.84
CA ASP A 441 -23.89 -5.00 -7.86
C ASP A 441 -23.30 -4.85 -6.45
N HIS A 442 -22.34 -5.72 -6.10
CA HIS A 442 -21.68 -5.64 -4.79
C HIS A 442 -20.86 -4.36 -4.64
N ILE A 443 -20.00 -4.04 -5.62
CA ILE A 443 -19.13 -2.87 -5.55
C ILE A 443 -19.92 -1.57 -5.70
N ASN A 444 -20.95 -1.54 -6.53
CA ASN A 444 -21.84 -0.37 -6.66
C ASN A 444 -22.75 -0.20 -5.44
N ARG A 445 -22.86 -1.23 -4.59
CA ARG A 445 -23.75 -1.29 -3.42
C ARG A 445 -25.21 -1.19 -3.79
N ASN A 446 -25.59 -1.84 -4.89
CA ASN A 446 -26.98 -1.98 -5.28
C ASN A 446 -27.74 -2.77 -4.19
N GLU A 447 -29.06 -2.55 -4.09
CA GLU A 447 -29.88 -3.26 -3.10
C GLU A 447 -30.07 -4.75 -3.43
N ILE A 448 -29.53 -5.19 -4.58
CA ILE A 448 -29.57 -6.57 -5.07
C ILE A 448 -28.74 -7.50 -4.16
N PRO A 449 -29.30 -8.65 -3.73
CA PRO A 449 -28.57 -9.67 -2.99
C PRO A 449 -27.42 -10.29 -3.77
N THR A 450 -26.19 -10.05 -3.31
CA THR A 450 -24.97 -10.66 -3.86
C THR A 450 -24.43 -11.77 -2.95
N PRO A 451 -23.64 -12.71 -3.48
CA PRO A 451 -23.07 -13.83 -2.72
C PRO A 451 -21.85 -13.46 -1.89
N PHE A 452 -21.47 -12.18 -1.82
CA PHE A 452 -20.24 -11.75 -1.18
C PHE A 452 -20.45 -11.05 0.16
N VAL A 453 -19.50 -11.27 1.07
CA VAL A 453 -19.27 -10.47 2.28
C VAL A 453 -17.99 -9.67 2.08
N SER A 454 -18.10 -8.34 2.00
CA SER A 454 -16.94 -7.46 1.87
C SER A 454 -16.14 -7.37 3.18
N VAL A 455 -14.82 -7.52 3.08
CA VAL A 455 -13.88 -7.27 4.18
C VAL A 455 -12.75 -6.37 3.68
N SER A 456 -12.11 -5.65 4.60
CA SER A 456 -11.00 -4.76 4.31
C SER A 456 -9.72 -5.24 4.98
N THR A 457 -8.59 -5.21 4.28
CA THR A 457 -7.27 -5.40 4.90
C THR A 457 -6.72 -4.13 5.53
N ALA A 458 -7.36 -2.97 5.32
CA ALA A 458 -6.91 -1.70 5.89
C ALA A 458 -7.68 -1.37 7.17
N PHE A 459 -7.02 -1.47 8.32
CA PHE A 459 -7.62 -1.12 9.62
C PHE A 459 -8.08 0.34 9.69
N TRP A 460 -7.23 1.28 9.28
CA TRP A 460 -7.53 2.73 9.27
C TRP A 460 -8.79 3.05 8.46
N TRP A 461 -9.06 2.29 7.39
CA TRP A 461 -10.23 2.48 6.54
C TRP A 461 -11.51 2.08 7.27
N ILE A 462 -11.48 0.95 7.98
CA ILE A 462 -12.60 0.49 8.82
C ILE A 462 -12.87 1.46 9.98
N ILE A 463 -11.83 1.99 10.63
CA ILE A 463 -11.99 3.04 11.64
C ILE A 463 -12.60 4.31 11.01
N ARG A 464 -12.14 4.72 9.83
CA ARG A 464 -12.72 5.88 9.12
C ARG A 464 -14.20 5.70 8.79
N LEU A 465 -14.63 4.51 8.37
CA LEU A 465 -16.04 4.21 8.13
C LEU A 465 -16.84 4.32 9.44
N ALA A 466 -16.38 3.63 10.48
CA ALA A 466 -17.01 3.66 11.80
C ALA A 466 -17.18 5.09 12.35
N LEU A 467 -16.14 5.92 12.26
CA LEU A 467 -16.17 7.28 12.79
C LEU A 467 -17.05 8.23 11.97
N LYS A 468 -17.24 7.97 10.67
CA LYS A 468 -18.20 8.73 9.86
C LYS A 468 -19.62 8.46 10.32
N ASP A 469 -19.94 7.21 10.59
CA ASP A 469 -21.26 6.79 11.05
C ASP A 469 -21.54 7.32 12.46
N VAL A 470 -20.54 7.33 13.35
CA VAL A 470 -20.63 8.02 14.65
C VAL A 470 -20.93 9.51 14.48
N LYS A 471 -20.26 10.20 13.55
CA LYS A 471 -20.57 11.62 13.26
C LYS A 471 -21.98 11.82 12.68
N GLN A 472 -22.57 10.80 12.08
CA GLN A 472 -23.96 10.80 11.60
C GLN A 472 -24.96 10.40 12.69
N GLY A 473 -24.51 10.12 13.92
CA GLY A 473 -25.35 9.75 15.05
C GLY A 473 -25.59 8.25 15.20
N ILE A 474 -24.97 7.39 14.39
CA ILE A 474 -25.06 5.93 14.48
C ILE A 474 -24.15 5.46 15.63
N ARG A 475 -24.73 4.89 16.68
CA ARG A 475 -24.01 4.53 17.93
C ARG A 475 -23.76 3.03 18.11
N ASN A 476 -24.48 2.18 17.37
CA ASN A 476 -24.43 0.72 17.41
C ASN A 476 -23.40 0.13 16.42
N GLY A 477 -22.39 0.91 16.02
CA GLY A 477 -21.34 0.43 15.14
C GLY A 477 -20.47 -0.64 15.81
N MET A 478 -20.19 -1.72 15.09
CA MET A 478 -19.33 -2.83 15.49
C MET A 478 -18.17 -2.97 14.51
N ILE A 479 -17.03 -3.45 15.01
CA ILE A 479 -15.87 -3.81 14.19
C ILE A 479 -15.45 -5.23 14.55
N SER A 480 -15.45 -6.10 13.55
CA SER A 480 -14.99 -7.49 13.69
C SER A 480 -13.59 -7.64 13.11
N ILE A 481 -12.73 -8.31 13.88
CA ILE A 481 -11.35 -8.65 13.56
C ILE A 481 -11.34 -10.12 13.12
N ILE A 482 -10.88 -10.37 11.90
CA ILE A 482 -11.06 -11.66 11.21
C ILE A 482 -9.69 -12.23 10.87
N ASP A 483 -9.43 -13.46 11.33
CA ASP A 483 -8.27 -14.28 11.00
C ASP A 483 -8.47 -14.93 9.62
N THR A 484 -7.70 -14.49 8.64
CA THR A 484 -7.81 -15.04 7.28
C THR A 484 -7.20 -16.42 7.13
N THR A 485 -6.33 -16.83 8.06
CA THR A 485 -5.70 -18.16 8.04
C THR A 485 -6.69 -19.27 8.40
N ARG A 486 -7.82 -18.90 9.01
CA ARG A 486 -8.93 -19.80 9.37
C ARG A 486 -10.03 -19.86 8.30
N MET A 487 -9.82 -19.21 7.16
CA MET A 487 -10.77 -19.22 6.05
C MET A 487 -10.18 -19.97 4.86
N ASP A 488 -11.05 -20.57 4.04
CA ASP A 488 -10.63 -21.10 2.75
C ASP A 488 -10.18 -19.96 1.84
N ARG A 489 -8.89 -19.96 1.47
CA ARG A 489 -8.30 -18.95 0.58
C ARG A 489 -9.02 -18.86 -0.77
N LEU A 490 -9.55 -19.97 -1.29
CA LEU A 490 -10.27 -19.98 -2.57
C LEU A 490 -11.66 -19.34 -2.47
N SER A 491 -12.19 -19.16 -1.27
CA SER A 491 -13.44 -18.44 -1.04
C SER A 491 -13.28 -16.91 -1.01
N ILE A 492 -12.04 -16.40 -1.03
CA ILE A 492 -11.77 -14.97 -0.83
C ILE A 492 -11.19 -14.35 -2.09
N PHE A 493 -11.95 -13.47 -2.73
CA PHE A 493 -11.61 -12.83 -3.99
C PHE A 493 -11.12 -11.40 -3.78
N HIS A 494 -9.92 -11.08 -4.23
CA HIS A 494 -9.39 -9.72 -4.23
C HIS A 494 -10.16 -8.85 -5.24
N ALA A 495 -10.78 -7.77 -4.78
CA ALA A 495 -11.71 -6.97 -5.60
C ALA A 495 -11.07 -6.21 -6.80
N PRO A 496 -9.85 -5.63 -6.70
CA PRO A 496 -9.30 -4.76 -7.76
C PRO A 496 -9.20 -5.36 -9.16
N PRO A 497 -8.76 -6.61 -9.37
CA PRO A 497 -8.73 -7.21 -10.71
C PRO A 497 -10.12 -7.30 -11.35
N TYR A 498 -11.15 -7.64 -10.57
CA TYR A 498 -12.52 -7.69 -11.07
C TYR A 498 -13.06 -6.29 -11.33
N HIS A 499 -12.86 -5.36 -10.38
CA HIS A 499 -13.25 -3.96 -10.54
C HIS A 499 -12.61 -3.30 -11.76
N ALA A 500 -11.35 -3.63 -12.06
CA ALA A 500 -10.65 -3.10 -13.23
C ALA A 500 -11.29 -3.55 -14.55
N GLN A 501 -11.94 -4.71 -14.60
CA GLN A 501 -12.67 -5.17 -15.79
C GLN A 501 -14.05 -4.54 -15.88
N THR A 502 -14.84 -4.58 -14.80
CA THR A 502 -16.18 -3.98 -14.76
C THR A 502 -16.12 -2.46 -15.00
N LYS A 503 -15.08 -1.78 -14.50
CA LYS A 503 -14.86 -0.35 -14.74
C LYS A 503 -14.71 0.02 -16.21
N LYS A 504 -14.12 -0.84 -17.05
CA LYS A 504 -14.02 -0.62 -18.51
C LYS A 504 -15.38 -0.64 -19.18
N LYS A 505 -16.38 -1.24 -18.54
CA LYS A 505 -17.75 -1.32 -19.01
C LYS A 505 -18.59 -0.08 -18.67
N TYR A 506 -18.03 0.87 -17.93
CA TYR A 506 -18.74 2.08 -17.51
C TYR A 506 -20.07 1.76 -16.79
N VAL A 507 -20.09 0.67 -16.03
CA VAL A 507 -21.27 0.16 -15.33
C VAL A 507 -21.66 0.93 -14.06
N TYR A 508 -20.82 1.86 -13.60
CA TYR A 508 -20.97 2.51 -12.30
C TYR A 508 -21.54 3.92 -12.44
N PRO A 509 -22.88 4.12 -12.29
CA PRO A 509 -23.48 5.46 -12.40
C PRO A 509 -23.10 6.37 -11.22
N ASP A 510 -22.96 5.81 -10.02
CA ASP A 510 -22.87 6.58 -8.76
C ASP A 510 -21.43 6.76 -8.24
N GLY A 511 -20.48 6.88 -9.16
CA GLY A 511 -19.09 7.18 -8.82
C GLY A 511 -18.29 6.03 -8.23
N ALA A 512 -18.85 4.82 -8.09
CA ALA A 512 -18.11 3.60 -7.80
C ALA A 512 -17.01 3.30 -8.84
N GLN A 513 -17.06 3.94 -10.01
CA GLN A 513 -15.94 3.96 -10.97
C GLN A 513 -14.63 4.54 -10.38
N ARG A 514 -14.72 5.42 -9.38
CA ARG A 514 -13.59 6.07 -8.70
C ARG A 514 -13.08 5.27 -7.51
N TYR A 515 -13.86 4.28 -7.05
CA TYR A 515 -13.47 3.42 -5.96
C TYR A 515 -12.37 2.47 -6.44
N PRO A 516 -11.17 2.44 -5.85
CA PRO A 516 -10.09 1.61 -6.38
C PRO A 516 -10.15 0.15 -5.92
N GLY A 517 -10.99 -0.17 -4.93
CA GLY A 517 -11.08 -1.52 -4.36
C GLY A 517 -9.82 -2.03 -3.66
N THR A 518 -8.77 -1.20 -3.54
CA THR A 518 -7.40 -1.66 -3.22
C THR A 518 -7.32 -2.55 -1.99
N HIS A 519 -8.11 -2.27 -0.96
CA HIS A 519 -8.07 -3.01 0.31
C HIS A 519 -9.24 -3.97 0.48
N GLU A 520 -10.13 -4.08 -0.51
CA GLU A 520 -11.34 -4.88 -0.40
C GLU A 520 -11.13 -6.30 -0.93
N TYR A 521 -11.66 -7.23 -0.15
CA TYR A 521 -11.78 -8.63 -0.49
C TYR A 521 -13.24 -9.06 -0.34
N LEU A 522 -13.68 -9.89 -1.27
CA LEU A 522 -15.03 -10.41 -1.36
C LEU A 522 -14.99 -11.85 -0.88
N VAL A 523 -15.53 -12.12 0.30
CA VAL A 523 -15.62 -13.48 0.82
C VAL A 523 -16.91 -14.11 0.31
N TRP A 524 -16.81 -15.26 -0.34
CA TRP A 524 -17.94 -16.01 -0.85
C TRP A 524 -18.77 -16.59 0.29
N ARG A 525 -20.07 -16.38 0.19
CA ARG A 525 -21.13 -16.95 1.03
C ARG A 525 -21.08 -16.57 2.49
N GLU A 526 -20.07 -16.98 3.24
CA GLU A 526 -20.04 -16.79 4.69
C GLU A 526 -18.63 -16.62 5.26
N ILE A 527 -18.56 -16.00 6.43
CA ILE A 527 -17.38 -15.96 7.28
C ILE A 527 -17.78 -16.67 8.58
N SER A 528 -17.13 -17.80 8.85
CA SER A 528 -17.37 -18.58 10.08
C SER A 528 -17.00 -17.77 11.33
N GLY A 529 -17.75 -18.01 12.42
CA GLY A 529 -17.41 -17.47 13.73
C GLY A 529 -16.01 -17.86 14.19
N ASP A 530 -15.51 -19.04 13.79
CA ASP A 530 -14.16 -19.50 14.15
C ASP A 530 -13.05 -18.63 13.56
N ALA A 531 -13.34 -17.94 12.45
CA ALA A 531 -12.43 -16.96 11.84
C ALA A 531 -12.54 -15.58 12.50
N ILE A 532 -13.56 -15.31 13.32
CA ILE A 532 -13.70 -14.04 14.03
C ILE A 532 -12.91 -14.12 15.34
N ILE A 533 -11.81 -13.38 15.41
CA ILE A 533 -10.98 -13.29 16.62
C ILE A 533 -11.74 -12.53 17.71
N LYS A 534 -12.30 -11.38 17.35
CA LYS A 534 -13.01 -10.51 18.27
C LYS A 534 -13.94 -9.56 17.53
N THR A 535 -15.05 -9.21 18.17
CA THR A 535 -15.90 -8.09 17.75
C THR A 535 -15.94 -7.05 18.86
N LEU A 536 -15.79 -5.78 18.49
CA LEU A 536 -15.72 -4.64 19.41
C LEU A 536 -16.74 -3.57 19.03
N LYS A 537 -17.28 -2.86 20.02
CA LYS A 537 -18.06 -1.64 19.75
C LYS A 537 -17.13 -0.51 19.34
N VAL A 538 -17.58 0.36 18.44
CA VAL A 538 -16.82 1.57 18.08
C VAL A 538 -16.59 2.46 19.32
N SER A 539 -17.51 2.47 20.27
CA SER A 539 -17.34 3.16 21.56
C SER A 539 -16.15 2.65 22.37
N ASP A 540 -15.79 1.37 22.26
CA ASP A 540 -14.64 0.82 22.98
C ASP A 540 -13.32 1.35 22.42
N ILE A 541 -13.24 1.54 21.10
CA ILE A 541 -12.07 2.13 20.43
C ILE A 541 -11.94 3.62 20.77
N LEU A 542 -13.06 4.34 20.80
CA LEU A 542 -13.08 5.74 21.24
C LEU A 542 -12.65 5.88 22.71
N ARG A 543 -13.23 5.06 23.59
CA ARG A 543 -12.84 5.01 25.01
C ARG A 543 -11.37 4.65 25.18
N PHE A 544 -10.85 3.72 24.38
CA PHE A 544 -9.43 3.36 24.38
C PHE A 544 -8.54 4.57 24.06
N ALA A 545 -8.89 5.37 23.05
CA ALA A 545 -8.15 6.59 22.72
C ALA A 545 -8.25 7.66 23.81
N THR A 546 -9.39 7.76 24.52
CA THR A 546 -9.52 8.65 25.68
C THR A 546 -8.64 8.22 26.85
N ILE A 547 -8.58 6.91 27.15
CA ILE A 547 -7.74 6.36 28.23
C ILE A 547 -6.25 6.47 27.90
N ASN A 548 -5.90 6.37 26.62
CA ASN A 548 -4.51 6.42 26.14
C ASN A 548 -4.32 7.65 25.24
N PRO A 549 -4.21 8.87 25.80
CA PRO A 549 -4.23 10.11 25.03
C PRO A 549 -3.10 10.20 24.00
N ILE A 550 -1.91 9.67 24.31
CA ILE A 550 -0.75 9.70 23.39
C ILE A 550 -1.06 8.94 22.09
N ILE A 551 -1.64 7.73 22.19
CA ILE A 551 -2.02 6.98 20.98
C ILE A 551 -3.29 7.57 20.35
N GLY A 552 -4.21 8.12 21.13
CA GLY A 552 -5.37 8.84 20.61
C GLY A 552 -4.99 10.05 19.75
N GLU A 553 -3.99 10.81 20.19
CA GLU A 553 -3.42 11.94 19.44
C GLU A 553 -2.66 11.45 18.20
N ALA A 554 -1.77 10.47 18.36
CA ALA A 554 -1.00 9.89 17.25
C ALA A 554 -1.90 9.33 16.14
N LEU A 555 -3.02 8.69 16.52
CA LEU A 555 -4.00 8.15 15.57
C LEU A 555 -5.06 9.17 15.14
N SER A 556 -5.08 10.37 15.72
CA SER A 556 -5.85 11.52 15.23
C SER A 556 -7.28 11.15 14.77
N PHE A 557 -8.05 10.47 15.64
CA PHE A 557 -9.39 9.97 15.29
C PHE A 557 -10.37 11.08 14.90
N ASP A 558 -10.09 12.33 15.27
CA ASP A 558 -10.81 13.53 14.83
C ASP A 558 -10.70 13.80 13.31
N LEU A 559 -9.54 13.48 12.73
CA LEU A 559 -9.17 13.75 11.34
C LEU A 559 -9.71 12.68 10.39
N LEU A 560 -9.68 11.41 10.80
CA LEU A 560 -10.14 10.29 9.96
C LEU A 560 -11.56 10.40 9.41
N PRO A 561 -12.59 10.91 10.10
CA PRO A 561 -13.93 11.02 9.52
C PRO A 561 -14.11 12.25 8.60
N GLN A 562 -13.11 13.13 8.45
CA GLN A 562 -13.24 14.33 7.61
C GLN A 562 -13.48 13.98 6.12
N ARG A 563 -14.20 14.87 5.42
CA ARG A 563 -14.50 14.74 3.99
C ARG A 563 -13.23 14.85 3.14
N GLY A 564 -13.20 14.11 2.03
CA GLY A 564 -12.10 14.12 1.06
C GLY A 564 -11.49 12.76 0.80
N ALA A 565 -10.70 12.67 -0.27
CA ALA A 565 -9.93 11.48 -0.60
C ALA A 565 -8.84 11.25 0.45
N PHE A 566 -8.68 10.01 0.87
CA PHE A 566 -7.75 9.67 1.94
C PHE A 566 -6.30 10.00 1.55
N GLU A 567 -5.82 9.47 0.41
CA GLU A 567 -4.41 9.61 0.02
C GLU A 567 -3.97 11.05 -0.22
N THR A 568 -4.81 11.88 -0.85
CA THR A 568 -4.40 13.22 -1.27
C THR A 568 -4.60 14.27 -0.18
N ARG A 569 -5.62 14.12 0.67
CA ARG A 569 -5.95 15.11 1.70
C ARG A 569 -5.57 14.59 3.08
N ILE A 570 -6.23 13.54 3.53
CA ILE A 570 -6.17 13.08 4.93
C ILE A 570 -4.77 12.57 5.26
N LEU A 571 -4.21 11.73 4.40
CA LEU A 571 -2.85 11.20 4.56
C LEU A 571 -1.79 12.30 4.43
N SER A 572 -2.02 13.32 3.60
CA SER A 572 -1.14 14.49 3.51
C SER A 572 -1.16 15.31 4.80
N GLU A 573 -2.33 15.51 5.41
CA GLU A 573 -2.47 16.17 6.72
C GLU A 573 -1.81 15.34 7.83
N LEU A 574 -2.01 14.01 7.84
CA LEU A 574 -1.34 13.11 8.80
C LEU A 574 0.20 13.18 8.67
N ARG A 575 0.73 13.18 7.44
CA ARG A 575 2.17 13.37 7.20
C ARG A 575 2.69 14.72 7.69
N ALA A 576 1.90 15.78 7.52
CA ALA A 576 2.27 17.12 7.96
C ALA A 576 2.40 17.22 9.49
N ARG A 577 1.70 16.38 10.26
CA ARG A 577 1.85 16.30 11.72
C ARG A 577 3.19 15.71 12.17
N ASN A 578 3.91 15.01 11.28
CA ASN A 578 5.25 14.49 11.54
C ASN A 578 5.37 13.65 12.83
N VAL A 579 4.35 12.83 13.13
CA VAL A 579 4.34 11.99 14.32
C VAL A 579 5.40 10.91 14.19
N GLN A 580 6.39 10.93 15.08
CA GLN A 580 7.51 9.98 15.07
C GLN A 580 7.21 8.78 15.96
N LEU A 581 7.58 7.58 15.51
CA LEU A 581 7.47 6.37 16.32
C LEU A 581 8.35 6.49 17.57
N ASN A 582 7.77 6.29 18.75
CA ASN A 582 8.47 6.33 20.04
C ASN A 582 7.88 5.28 21.00
N SER A 583 8.53 5.07 22.14
CA SER A 583 8.14 4.04 23.13
C SER A 583 6.70 4.17 23.63
N ALA A 584 6.17 5.39 23.76
CA ALA A 584 4.80 5.62 24.23
C ALA A 584 3.76 5.22 23.17
N ILE A 585 4.00 5.57 21.90
CA ILE A 585 3.17 5.13 20.78
C ILE A 585 3.24 3.61 20.64
N ILE A 586 4.43 3.01 20.74
CA ILE A 586 4.62 1.54 20.69
C ILE A 586 3.82 0.85 21.80
N SER A 587 3.84 1.41 23.00
CA SER A 587 3.04 0.91 24.14
C SER A 587 1.54 1.00 23.84
N GLY A 588 1.08 2.10 23.25
CA GLY A 588 -0.28 2.26 22.76
C GLY A 588 -0.67 1.26 21.67
N MET A 589 0.22 0.99 20.72
CA MET A 589 0.01 -0.03 19.67
C MET A 589 -0.15 -1.43 20.28
N ALA A 590 0.68 -1.80 21.25
CA ALA A 590 0.61 -3.08 21.94
C ALA A 590 -0.72 -3.25 22.69
N ARG A 591 -1.15 -2.23 23.43
CA ARG A 591 -2.44 -2.22 24.13
C ARG A 591 -3.62 -2.26 23.17
N LEU A 592 -3.50 -1.59 22.01
CA LEU A 592 -4.51 -1.66 20.96
C LEU A 592 -4.59 -3.07 20.38
N ALA A 593 -3.46 -3.73 20.09
CA ALA A 593 -3.44 -5.12 19.63
C ALA A 593 -4.11 -6.07 20.64
N ALA A 594 -3.84 -5.91 21.93
CA ALA A 594 -4.55 -6.64 22.99
C ALA A 594 -6.06 -6.34 23.01
N LEU A 595 -6.45 -5.08 22.83
CA LEU A 595 -7.86 -4.70 22.73
C LEU A 595 -8.54 -5.42 21.55
N LEU A 596 -7.85 -5.58 20.42
CA LEU A 596 -8.31 -6.33 19.25
C LEU A 596 -8.35 -7.86 19.46
N GLY A 597 -7.91 -8.36 20.62
CA GLY A 597 -7.91 -9.79 20.95
C GLY A 597 -6.68 -10.54 20.46
N LEU A 598 -5.61 -9.84 20.08
CA LEU A 598 -4.36 -10.47 19.64
C LEU A 598 -3.48 -10.81 20.83
N GLY A 599 -2.92 -12.02 20.83
CA GLY A 599 -2.04 -12.54 21.86
C GLY A 599 -0.55 -12.45 21.48
N LEU A 600 0.29 -13.01 22.35
CA LEU A 600 1.75 -13.04 22.16
C LEU A 600 2.18 -13.94 20.98
N SER A 601 1.44 -15.02 20.71
CA SER A 601 1.77 -16.01 19.66
C SER A 601 1.27 -15.65 18.26
N ASP A 602 0.63 -14.49 18.11
CA ASP A 602 -0.02 -14.07 16.87
C ASP A 602 0.94 -13.29 15.94
N THR A 603 2.17 -13.77 15.73
CA THR A 603 3.26 -13.04 15.03
C THR A 603 2.82 -12.37 13.73
N ASP A 604 2.17 -13.10 12.82
CA ASP A 604 1.72 -12.54 11.53
C ASP A 604 0.59 -11.51 11.68
N LYS A 605 -0.29 -11.72 12.65
CA LYS A 605 -1.41 -10.81 12.91
C LYS A 605 -0.90 -9.51 13.55
N LEU A 606 0.04 -9.62 14.50
CA LEU A 606 0.76 -8.51 15.10
C LEU A 606 1.54 -7.71 14.03
N SER A 607 2.23 -8.40 13.12
CA SER A 607 2.91 -7.78 11.99
C SER A 607 1.94 -6.96 11.13
N ASN A 608 0.78 -7.52 10.80
CA ASN A 608 -0.22 -6.81 9.99
C ASN A 608 -0.77 -5.57 10.69
N ILE A 609 -1.21 -5.68 11.95
CA ILE A 609 -1.79 -4.51 12.65
C ILE A 609 -0.75 -3.40 12.85
N VAL A 610 0.50 -3.74 13.17
CA VAL A 610 1.59 -2.76 13.32
C VAL A 610 1.87 -2.07 11.97
N SER A 611 1.96 -2.83 10.89
CA SER A 611 2.14 -2.28 9.54
C SER A 611 0.99 -1.34 9.15
N ASP A 612 -0.25 -1.75 9.42
CA ASP A 612 -1.45 -0.95 9.12
C ASP A 612 -1.50 0.35 9.89
N ILE A 613 -1.10 0.32 11.18
CA ILE A 613 -1.06 1.52 12.01
C ILE A 613 0.01 2.49 11.47
N ILE A 614 1.20 2.00 11.16
CA ILE A 614 2.30 2.84 10.67
C ILE A 614 1.92 3.48 9.32
N GLN A 615 1.44 2.69 8.35
CA GLN A 615 1.11 3.20 7.02
C GLN A 615 -0.17 4.05 7.04
N GLY A 616 -1.21 3.59 7.74
CA GLY A 616 -2.51 4.26 7.82
C GLY A 616 -2.45 5.64 8.46
N TRP A 617 -1.57 5.82 9.44
CA TRP A 617 -1.43 7.10 10.14
C TRP A 617 -0.15 7.86 9.79
N ALA A 618 0.59 7.38 8.79
CA ALA A 618 1.83 7.98 8.32
C ALA A 618 2.87 8.25 9.45
N ILE A 619 2.95 7.31 10.40
CA ILE A 619 3.90 7.39 11.52
C ILE A 619 5.32 7.31 10.95
N GLN A 620 6.14 8.31 11.28
CA GLN A 620 7.50 8.43 10.78
C GLN A 620 8.42 7.43 11.50
N LEU A 621 9.11 6.63 10.69
CA LEU A 621 10.14 5.70 11.16
C LEU A 621 11.50 6.37 11.04
N GLN A 622 12.24 6.41 12.15
CA GLN A 622 13.60 6.90 12.18
C GLN A 622 14.60 5.78 11.91
N PRO A 623 15.78 6.09 11.33
CA PRO A 623 16.90 5.17 11.34
C PRO A 623 17.37 4.91 12.77
N LEU A 624 17.29 3.66 13.19
CA LEU A 624 17.76 3.18 14.49
C LEU A 624 18.72 2.01 14.31
N THR A 625 19.55 1.79 15.33
CA THR A 625 20.44 0.64 15.41
C THR A 625 19.68 -0.63 15.81
N SER A 626 20.26 -1.81 15.56
CA SER A 626 19.67 -3.09 15.96
C SER A 626 19.34 -3.17 17.46
N PRO A 627 20.20 -2.73 18.40
CA PRO A 627 19.87 -2.72 19.83
C PRO A 627 18.70 -1.80 20.20
N GLU A 628 18.56 -0.65 19.51
CA GLU A 628 17.44 0.26 19.73
C GLU A 628 16.11 -0.34 19.24
N TRP A 629 16.12 -1.00 18.08
CA TRP A 629 14.97 -1.77 17.60
C TRP A 629 14.60 -2.91 18.53
N ALA A 630 15.57 -3.65 19.06
CA ALA A 630 15.34 -4.70 20.07
C ALA A 630 14.71 -4.14 21.35
N LYS A 631 15.14 -2.95 21.81
CA LYS A 631 14.51 -2.24 22.94
C LYS A 631 13.05 -1.87 22.65
N TYR A 632 12.75 -1.40 21.44
CA TYR A 632 11.39 -1.09 21.02
C TYR A 632 10.51 -2.33 20.93
N ALA A 633 11.04 -3.43 20.37
CA ALA A 633 10.35 -4.72 20.34
C ALA A 633 10.05 -5.25 21.75
N THR A 634 11.02 -5.13 22.66
CA THR A 634 10.85 -5.48 24.08
C THR A 634 9.75 -4.64 24.73
N THR A 635 9.73 -3.33 24.47
CA THR A 635 8.66 -2.44 24.98
C THR A 635 7.29 -2.90 24.49
N PHE A 636 7.17 -3.20 23.19
CA PHE A 636 5.93 -3.70 22.60
C PHE A 636 5.47 -5.01 23.27
N ALA A 637 6.36 -6.01 23.33
CA ALA A 637 6.04 -7.33 23.87
C ALA A 637 5.67 -7.28 25.36
N ILE A 638 6.37 -6.47 26.18
CA ILE A 638 6.02 -6.28 27.60
C ILE A 638 4.62 -5.68 27.74
N GLN A 639 4.32 -4.62 26.98
CA GLN A 639 3.01 -3.96 27.07
C GLN A 639 1.87 -4.85 26.56
N LEU A 640 2.14 -5.67 25.53
CA LEU A 640 1.17 -6.66 25.04
C LEU A 640 0.91 -7.73 26.11
N CYS A 641 1.98 -8.23 26.74
CA CYS A 641 1.92 -9.22 27.83
C CYS A 641 1.13 -8.71 29.04
N GLN A 642 1.43 -7.49 29.51
CA GLN A 642 0.71 -6.84 30.61
C GLN A 642 -0.77 -6.66 30.32
N SER A 643 -1.12 -6.36 29.07
CA SER A 643 -2.51 -6.15 28.66
C SER A 643 -3.29 -7.45 28.49
N THR A 644 -2.59 -8.55 28.23
CA THR A 644 -3.18 -9.88 28.00
C THR A 644 -3.08 -10.79 29.23
N GLY A 645 -2.32 -10.41 30.26
CA GLY A 645 -2.11 -11.20 31.47
C GLY A 645 -1.17 -12.40 31.29
N GLY A 646 -0.34 -12.40 30.25
CA GLY A 646 0.59 -13.50 29.96
C GLY A 646 1.87 -13.48 30.80
N GLU A 647 2.57 -14.62 30.86
CA GLU A 647 3.92 -14.74 31.43
C GLU A 647 5.02 -14.55 30.37
N LEU A 648 6.21 -14.13 30.83
CA LEU A 648 7.42 -14.02 29.99
C LEU A 648 7.83 -15.41 29.50
N SER A 649 7.49 -15.71 28.23
CA SER A 649 7.66 -17.02 27.60
C SER A 649 8.27 -16.91 26.19
N LEU A 650 8.44 -18.03 25.48
CA LEU A 650 8.80 -18.05 24.05
C LEU A 650 7.92 -17.11 23.20
N HIS A 651 6.64 -17.02 23.55
CA HIS A 651 5.69 -16.13 22.89
C HIS A 651 6.06 -14.64 23.00
N HIS A 652 6.90 -14.27 23.98
CA HIS A 652 7.44 -12.91 24.05
C HIS A 652 8.36 -12.61 22.87
N GLN A 653 9.15 -13.59 22.42
CA GLN A 653 10.01 -13.44 21.23
C GLN A 653 9.18 -13.42 19.94
N GLU A 654 8.11 -14.21 19.88
CA GLU A 654 7.15 -14.19 18.77
C GLU A 654 6.46 -12.83 18.63
N ALA A 655 6.09 -12.20 19.75
CA ALA A 655 5.54 -10.84 19.77
C ALA A 655 6.56 -9.78 19.34
N LYS A 656 7.82 -9.91 19.80
CA LYS A 656 8.93 -9.05 19.35
C LYS A 656 9.14 -9.15 17.84
N LEU A 657 9.16 -10.37 17.31
CA LEU A 657 9.30 -10.63 15.87
C LEU A 657 8.13 -10.02 15.10
N GLY A 658 6.89 -10.24 15.58
CA GLY A 658 5.69 -9.68 14.96
C GLY A 658 5.73 -8.15 14.88
N PHE A 659 6.19 -7.49 15.95
CA PHE A 659 6.41 -6.04 15.94
C PHE A 659 7.47 -5.61 14.92
N LEU A 660 8.66 -6.21 14.94
CA LEU A 660 9.75 -5.84 14.05
C LEU A 660 9.41 -6.07 12.57
N ASP A 661 8.78 -7.21 12.25
CA ASP A 661 8.27 -7.47 10.90
C ASP A 661 7.18 -6.46 10.53
N GLY A 662 6.29 -6.13 11.47
CA GLY A 662 5.28 -5.09 11.26
C GLY A 662 5.87 -3.73 10.93
N VAL A 663 6.95 -3.32 11.60
CA VAL A 663 7.70 -2.09 11.29
C VAL A 663 8.34 -2.19 9.91
N ARG A 664 8.97 -3.33 9.60
CA ARG A 664 9.59 -3.60 8.29
C ARG A 664 8.56 -3.43 7.16
N TRP A 665 7.42 -4.09 7.24
CA TRP A 665 6.34 -3.95 6.25
C TRP A 665 5.72 -2.55 6.26
N GLY A 666 5.56 -1.97 7.45
CA GLY A 666 5.05 -0.61 7.68
C GLY A 666 5.92 0.48 7.04
N SER A 667 7.21 0.21 6.84
CA SER A 667 8.13 1.16 6.18
C SER A 667 7.83 1.42 4.71
N SER A 668 7.03 0.55 4.07
CA SER A 668 6.68 0.68 2.67
C SER A 668 5.86 1.93 2.36
N LYS A 669 6.18 2.59 1.25
CA LYS A 669 5.36 3.69 0.69
C LYS A 669 4.12 3.22 -0.07
N HIS A 670 4.02 1.91 -0.34
CA HIS A 670 2.97 1.35 -1.19
C HIS A 670 2.05 0.44 -0.39
N TRP A 671 0.74 0.59 -0.61
CA TRP A 671 -0.25 -0.34 -0.12
C TRP A 671 -0.09 -1.73 -0.75
N ASN A 672 -0.50 -2.76 -0.02
CA ASN A 672 -0.45 -4.16 -0.44
C ASN A 672 0.92 -4.56 -1.01
N THR A 673 1.98 -4.18 -0.30
CA THR A 673 3.36 -4.42 -0.73
C THR A 673 3.62 -5.91 -1.03
N ARG A 674 3.00 -6.82 -0.29
CA ARG A 674 3.10 -8.28 -0.46
C ARG A 674 2.60 -8.79 -1.82
N HIS A 675 1.81 -8.02 -2.56
CA HIS A 675 1.24 -8.47 -3.84
C HIS A 675 2.20 -8.33 -5.03
N SER A 676 3.34 -7.65 -4.85
CA SER A 676 4.26 -7.34 -5.96
C SER A 676 5.70 -7.48 -5.52
N ALA A 677 6.46 -8.33 -6.21
CA ALA A 677 7.89 -8.51 -5.98
C ALA A 677 8.69 -7.19 -6.08
N GLU A 678 8.30 -6.30 -7.01
CA GLU A 678 8.90 -4.98 -7.13
C GLU A 678 8.67 -4.15 -5.85
N ARG A 679 7.43 -4.11 -5.35
CA ARG A 679 7.10 -3.39 -4.11
C ARG A 679 7.82 -3.98 -2.91
N MET A 680 7.92 -5.31 -2.82
CA MET A 680 8.69 -5.98 -1.76
C MET A 680 10.18 -5.57 -1.78
N ARG A 681 10.80 -5.46 -2.96
CA ARG A 681 12.19 -4.98 -3.09
C ARG A 681 12.34 -3.52 -2.63
N LEU A 682 11.38 -2.65 -2.98
CA LEU A 682 11.39 -1.25 -2.54
C LEU A 682 11.20 -1.13 -1.03
N MET A 683 10.32 -1.94 -0.44
CA MET A 683 10.15 -2.05 1.01
C MET A 683 11.44 -2.53 1.66
N GLN A 684 12.09 -3.59 1.16
CA GLN A 684 13.34 -4.10 1.74
C GLN A 684 14.44 -3.02 1.76
N LYS A 685 14.51 -2.22 0.68
CA LYS A 685 15.44 -1.08 0.63
C LYS A 685 15.11 -0.02 1.69
N GLN A 686 13.83 0.23 1.96
CA GLN A 686 13.38 1.17 2.99
C GLN A 686 13.66 0.63 4.39
N ALA A 687 13.33 -0.63 4.66
CA ALA A 687 13.65 -1.33 5.90
C ALA A 687 15.14 -1.28 6.23
N ARG A 688 16.01 -1.47 5.23
CA ARG A 688 17.47 -1.32 5.41
C ARG A 688 17.89 0.09 5.79
N MET A 689 17.29 1.12 5.20
CA MET A 689 17.62 2.51 5.52
C MET A 689 17.22 2.88 6.96
N ILE A 690 16.21 2.22 7.53
CA ILE A 690 15.78 2.46 8.91
C ILE A 690 16.39 1.48 9.92
N GLY A 691 17.16 0.48 9.48
CA GLY A 691 17.84 -0.49 10.33
C GLY A 691 17.01 -1.70 10.77
N VAL A 692 15.96 -2.07 10.04
CA VAL A 692 15.06 -3.21 10.36
C VAL A 692 14.93 -4.20 9.19
N ASP A 693 15.99 -4.37 8.40
CA ASP A 693 15.95 -5.25 7.22
C ASP A 693 15.91 -6.74 7.55
N ASP A 694 16.47 -7.15 8.68
CA ASP A 694 16.45 -8.53 9.18
C ASP A 694 16.00 -8.60 10.67
N PRO A 695 14.68 -8.69 10.90
CA PRO A 695 14.11 -8.83 12.25
C PRO A 695 14.63 -10.01 13.05
N VAL A 696 14.86 -11.16 12.40
CA VAL A 696 15.34 -12.38 13.07
C VAL A 696 16.77 -12.19 13.54
N LYS A 697 17.62 -11.56 12.71
CA LYS A 697 18.98 -11.22 13.11
C LYS A 697 19.01 -10.27 14.30
N ILE A 698 18.16 -9.24 14.33
CA ILE A 698 18.08 -8.29 15.45
C ILE A 698 17.83 -9.03 16.78
N LEU A 699 16.90 -10.00 16.79
CA LEU A 699 16.59 -10.79 17.98
C LEU A 699 17.69 -11.80 18.31
N THR A 700 18.33 -12.39 17.31
CA THR A 700 19.46 -13.32 17.51
C THR A 700 20.65 -12.60 18.13
N ASP A 701 20.99 -11.41 17.61
CA ASP A 701 22.05 -10.55 18.16
C ASP A 701 21.74 -10.15 19.62
N GLU A 702 20.47 -9.82 19.95
CA GLU A 702 20.02 -9.53 21.32
C GLU A 702 20.25 -10.74 22.24
N LEU A 703 19.83 -11.93 21.81
CA LEU A 703 19.99 -13.16 22.59
C LEU A 703 21.46 -13.53 22.79
N ASP A 704 22.29 -13.38 21.77
CA ASP A 704 23.72 -13.66 21.88
C ASP A 704 24.43 -12.67 22.80
N ALA A 705 24.06 -11.40 22.76
CA ALA A 705 24.54 -10.40 23.74
C ALA A 705 24.16 -10.79 25.17
N ALA A 706 22.93 -11.26 25.40
CA ALA A 706 22.49 -11.73 26.72
C ALA A 706 23.26 -12.99 27.18
N LYS A 707 23.51 -13.95 26.28
CA LYS A 707 24.33 -15.14 26.58
C LYS A 707 25.75 -14.75 27.02
N VAL A 708 26.38 -13.78 26.34
CA VAL A 708 27.71 -13.29 26.72
C VAL A 708 27.69 -12.66 28.12
N GLN A 709 26.68 -11.83 28.42
CA GLN A 709 26.54 -11.22 29.74
C GLN A 709 26.37 -12.26 30.87
N LEU A 710 25.55 -13.29 30.64
CA LEU A 710 25.38 -14.39 31.61
C LEU A 710 26.68 -15.16 31.84
N ARG A 711 27.46 -15.44 30.78
CA ARG A 711 28.78 -16.07 30.91
C ARG A 711 29.75 -15.20 31.70
N MET A 712 29.72 -13.87 31.51
CA MET A 712 30.55 -12.94 32.29
C MET A 712 30.18 -12.92 33.77
N LEU A 713 28.88 -12.87 34.09
CA LEU A 713 28.39 -12.94 35.47
C LEU A 713 28.76 -14.28 36.14
N GLY A 714 28.60 -15.40 35.44
CA GLY A 714 29.02 -16.71 35.94
C GLY A 714 30.52 -16.77 36.24
N ARG A 715 31.36 -16.18 35.38
CA ARG A 715 32.81 -16.05 35.65
C ARG A 715 33.12 -15.16 36.86
N GLN A 716 32.38 -14.06 37.05
CA GLN A 716 32.55 -13.19 38.23
C GLN A 716 32.16 -13.92 39.52
N GLN A 717 31.03 -14.63 39.53
CA GLN A 717 30.61 -15.44 40.68
C GLN A 717 31.62 -16.55 41.01
N ALA A 718 32.14 -17.25 40.00
CA ALA A 718 33.17 -18.28 40.20
C ALA A 718 34.46 -17.71 40.82
N ARG A 719 34.87 -16.49 40.45
CA ARG A 719 36.02 -15.79 41.05
C ARG A 719 35.77 -15.42 42.51
N LEU A 720 34.57 -14.92 42.84
CA LEU A 720 34.20 -14.59 44.21
C LEU A 720 34.21 -15.84 45.11
N LEU A 721 33.73 -16.98 44.61
CA LEU A 721 33.75 -18.24 45.35
C LEU A 721 35.18 -18.77 45.56
N ARG A 722 36.06 -18.71 44.55
CA ARG A 722 37.47 -19.13 44.70
C ARG A 722 38.29 -18.20 45.60
N GLY A 723 37.98 -16.90 45.61
CA GLY A 723 38.64 -15.94 46.49
C GLY A 723 38.34 -16.16 47.98
N SER A 724 37.25 -16.86 48.31
CA SER A 724 36.85 -17.14 49.69
C SER A 724 37.47 -18.41 50.28
N SER A 725 38.01 -19.32 49.45
CA SER A 725 38.62 -20.59 49.90
C SER A 725 40.15 -20.53 50.01
N GLY A 726 40.77 -19.39 49.74
CA GLY A 726 42.23 -19.21 49.67
C GLY A 726 42.91 -18.72 50.95
N HIS A 727 42.23 -18.68 52.09
CA HIS A 727 42.81 -18.15 53.35
C HIS A 727 43.05 -19.19 54.46
N GLU A 728 42.83 -20.48 54.23
CA GLU A 728 43.03 -21.51 55.29
C GLU A 728 44.18 -22.50 55.09
N ASN A 729 44.89 -22.53 53.96
CA ASN A 729 45.99 -23.50 53.75
C ASN A 729 47.37 -22.88 53.47
N GLY A 730 47.69 -21.81 54.20
CA GLY A 730 49.05 -21.27 54.30
C GLY A 730 49.86 -21.91 55.43
N ARG A 731 49.94 -23.25 55.49
CA ARG A 731 50.91 -23.99 56.31
C ARG A 731 50.95 -25.47 55.93
N ARG A 732 51.52 -25.80 54.78
CA ARG A 732 52.15 -27.12 54.60
C ARG A 732 53.30 -26.99 53.63
N ASP A 733 54.43 -27.43 54.15
CA ASP A 733 55.76 -27.27 53.62
C ASP A 733 55.96 -27.90 52.25
N VAL A 734 56.86 -27.23 51.55
CA VAL A 734 57.67 -27.67 50.43
C VAL A 734 58.02 -29.17 50.52
N HIS A 735 57.60 -29.93 49.50
CA HIS A 735 58.42 -31.03 49.03
C HIS A 735 58.47 -30.95 47.51
N GLU A 736 59.61 -30.48 47.01
CA GLU A 736 60.04 -30.68 45.63
C GLU A 736 60.17 -32.19 45.42
N ASP A 737 59.42 -32.74 44.48
CA ASP A 737 59.73 -34.04 43.90
C ASP A 737 59.67 -33.94 42.38
N ASN A 738 60.81 -34.28 41.78
CA ASN A 738 61.04 -34.31 40.35
C ASN A 738 60.64 -35.71 39.85
N GLY A 739 59.61 -35.77 39.02
CA GLY A 739 59.33 -36.90 38.12
C GLY A 739 58.38 -36.34 37.06
N ASP A 740 58.82 -36.09 35.83
CA ASP A 740 59.25 -37.08 34.83
C ASP A 740 58.23 -38.21 34.65
N ASP A 741 57.95 -38.47 33.38
CA ASP A 741 57.06 -39.50 32.80
C ASP A 741 55.57 -39.18 32.61
N GLY A 742 55.18 -39.19 31.33
CA GLY A 742 53.97 -39.89 30.92
C GLY A 742 53.05 -39.14 29.98
N ASP A 743 53.39 -39.17 28.69
CA ASP A 743 52.42 -39.01 27.61
C ASP A 743 51.23 -39.97 27.82
N GLN A 744 50.02 -39.43 28.02
CA GLN A 744 48.78 -40.17 27.82
C GLN A 744 47.85 -39.38 26.90
N GLU A 745 47.98 -39.76 25.64
CA GLU A 745 47.02 -39.62 24.56
C GLU A 745 45.65 -40.18 24.99
N ILE A 746 44.69 -39.29 25.28
CA ILE A 746 43.30 -39.67 25.55
C ILE A 746 42.53 -39.62 24.22
N MET A 747 42.43 -40.78 23.59
CA MET A 747 41.46 -41.09 22.55
C MET A 747 40.04 -40.92 23.10
N TYR A 748 39.24 -40.05 22.48
CA TYR A 748 37.80 -40.04 22.66
C TYR A 748 37.19 -40.97 21.61
N GLU A 749 36.81 -42.16 22.03
CA GLU A 749 35.91 -43.03 21.28
C GLU A 749 34.50 -42.44 21.24
N ASP A 750 33.92 -42.54 20.05
CA ASP A 750 32.52 -42.32 19.71
C ASP A 750 31.56 -43.07 20.65
N MET A 751 30.51 -42.38 21.10
CA MET A 751 29.25 -43.04 21.45
C MET A 751 28.09 -42.23 20.87
N GLU A 752 27.58 -42.74 19.74
CA GLU A 752 26.22 -42.54 19.27
C GLU A 752 25.26 -43.41 20.10
N ASP A 753 24.16 -42.80 20.57
CA ASP A 753 22.82 -43.42 20.70
C ASP A 753 21.73 -42.33 20.84
#